data_AF-A0A0L8V8Z7-F1
#
_entry.id   AF-A0A0L8V8Z7-F1
#
_cell.length_a   1.000
_cell.length_b   1.000
_cell.length_c   1.000
_cell.angle_alpha   90.00
_cell.angle_beta   90.00
_cell.angle_gamma   90.00
#
_symmetry.space_group_name_H-M   'P 1'
#
loop_
_entity.id
_entity.type
_entity.pdbx_description
1 polymer ?
#
loop_
_entity_poly.entity_id
_entity_poly.type
_entity_poly.pdbx_seq_one_letter_code
_entity_poly.pdbx_strand_id
1 'polypeptide(L)'
;MKHTYSPLLTLIVLIMISGAAAFGQNPFIRNQFTADPSARVFNGKVYVFPSHDIPAPEGKNLRKDWFCMEDYHVFSSENLTDWTDHGMIVSQYDAPWIDSTSYSMWAPDCIERNGKYYFYFPSNTNEVDENGRKGFGIGVAVADKPEGPYVTQKENIKGIKGIDPNVLIDKDGQAYIYWSHGHIFVAKLKENMLELDSEPMIIPNLPEKGLKEGPWVFERNGLYYLTFPHVENKTERLEYAIGDNPMGPFKMTGVIMDESPTGCWTNHHSILEYKNQWYLFYHHNDYSPTFDKNRSVRVDSLFFNADGTIHKVVPSLRGVGLTKATNNIEIDRYSAISNAGARIDFLDAANPFKGWKTIFESKDAWIQYDAVRFGDKPLNSIHIKALANQGGTLQICLNHAGGPIVAEVSIPESPEWKVIRSPILRQLSGVHNLVVVNKDDRPVEVDWIRFENQTGAYYSGQYPNLFLKAGYSQQEVDAKLAKAYHDLFEGPNRVYFEVGDSMAYVSDLKNHDARSEGLSYGMMVAVQLDKKEVFDRIWRWTKHYTQQQGGPRDSYFAWSINPETMVKNSEGSASDGELFFVTTLLFASNRWRNDTGIDYYAEARRILDAMWAKDGTGGIHHVINLEHKQISFVPEGGGYEWTDPSYHVPAFLEFWADFANDGHEQFYRDCADTSRVFLHRACHPETGLNYDYANFDGTAHPTRWMPAGFRYDSWRVPLNIAMDYVWFGKDKAWQEDYAARFQGFLRSQGINEFVDQYNPDGTTPEFILQAGGFQKLRHSLGLISTAATVSLIDEVDPDYDFVHKLWNEKLEPYEDGYFDPYFDGLMYLFSLMQLSGNYQAILPE
;
A
#
# COMPACT_ATOMS: atom_id res chain seq x y z
N MET A 1 -9.90 -68.33 -34.15
CA MET A 1 -9.64 -68.73 -32.74
C MET A 1 -8.34 -68.06 -32.34
N LYS A 2 -8.42 -66.91 -31.66
CA LYS A 2 -8.34 -66.74 -30.19
C LYS A 2 -6.90 -66.40 -29.74
N HIS A 3 -6.73 -65.11 -29.43
CA HIS A 3 -5.84 -64.46 -28.46
C HIS A 3 -4.36 -64.83 -28.38
N THR A 4 -3.48 -63.81 -28.40
CA THR A 4 -2.70 -63.42 -27.19
C THR A 4 -1.99 -62.08 -27.38
N TYR A 5 -1.65 -61.48 -26.23
CA TYR A 5 -1.50 -60.07 -25.94
C TYR A 5 -0.11 -59.48 -26.28
N SER A 6 -0.11 -58.18 -26.59
CA SER A 6 1.08 -57.31 -26.75
C SER A 6 1.77 -57.07 -25.39
N PRO A 7 3.11 -56.94 -25.33
CA PRO A 7 3.84 -56.76 -24.07
C PRO A 7 3.67 -55.33 -23.53
N LEU A 8 3.37 -55.26 -22.23
CA LEU A 8 3.28 -54.04 -21.43
C LEU A 8 4.66 -53.37 -21.34
N LEU A 9 4.75 -52.12 -21.79
CA LEU A 9 5.90 -51.24 -21.53
C LEU A 9 5.86 -50.81 -20.06
N THR A 10 6.84 -51.20 -19.27
CA THR A 10 7.02 -50.73 -17.90
C THR A 10 7.47 -49.27 -17.92
N LEU A 11 6.54 -48.34 -17.70
CA LEU A 11 6.85 -46.92 -17.51
C LEU A 11 7.32 -46.73 -16.06
N ILE A 12 8.62 -46.54 -15.88
CA ILE A 12 9.20 -46.06 -14.61
C ILE A 12 8.79 -44.60 -14.46
N VAL A 13 7.80 -44.33 -13.61
CA VAL A 13 7.46 -42.98 -13.18
C VAL A 13 8.49 -42.56 -12.13
N LEU A 14 9.45 -41.74 -12.53
CA LEU A 14 10.31 -41.00 -11.61
C LEU A 14 9.44 -39.90 -10.97
N ILE A 15 8.94 -40.14 -9.76
CA ILE A 15 8.29 -39.10 -8.96
C ILE A 15 9.41 -38.17 -8.48
N MET A 16 9.59 -37.03 -9.16
CA MET A 16 10.34 -35.91 -8.59
C MET A 16 9.50 -35.34 -7.44
N ILE A 17 9.89 -35.67 -6.21
CA ILE A 17 9.42 -35.00 -5.00
C ILE A 17 10.09 -33.62 -4.99
N SER A 18 9.49 -32.66 -5.69
CA SER A 18 9.76 -31.24 -5.46
C SER A 18 8.94 -30.82 -4.24
N GLY A 19 9.47 -31.10 -3.05
CA GLY A 19 9.01 -30.42 -1.84
C GLY A 19 9.25 -28.92 -2.06
N ALA A 20 8.17 -28.14 -2.15
CA ALA A 20 8.29 -26.70 -2.19
C ALA A 20 8.81 -26.25 -0.83
N ALA A 21 10.12 -26.00 -0.74
CA ALA A 21 10.70 -25.30 0.39
C ALA A 21 10.05 -23.92 0.44
N ALA A 22 9.29 -23.68 1.49
CA ALA A 22 8.77 -22.38 1.80
C ALA A 22 9.84 -21.68 2.70
N PHE A 23 10.25 -20.45 2.36
CA PHE A 23 11.02 -19.37 3.05
C PHE A 23 10.27 -18.03 3.37
N GLY A 24 10.28 -17.52 4.60
CA GLY A 24 9.50 -16.34 5.00
C GLY A 24 9.61 -15.95 6.47
N GLN A 25 9.45 -14.66 6.77
CA GLN A 25 10.41 -13.96 7.64
C GLN A 25 10.29 -14.27 9.15
N ASN A 26 11.41 -14.54 9.82
CA ASN A 26 11.47 -14.81 11.27
C ASN A 26 12.00 -13.60 12.06
N PRO A 27 11.29 -13.05 13.05
CA PRO A 27 9.97 -13.43 13.51
C PRO A 27 8.90 -12.91 12.56
N PHE A 28 7.80 -13.65 12.49
CA PHE A 28 6.71 -13.38 11.56
C PHE A 28 5.59 -12.52 12.17
N ILE A 29 5.62 -12.31 13.48
CA ILE A 29 4.76 -11.35 14.20
C ILE A 29 5.59 -10.13 14.54
N ARG A 30 5.16 -8.96 14.06
CA ARG A 30 6.01 -7.76 13.95
C ARG A 30 5.49 -6.51 14.65
N ASN A 31 4.39 -6.64 15.38
CA ASN A 31 3.70 -5.54 16.06
C ASN A 31 3.57 -5.75 17.57
N GLN A 32 3.94 -6.93 18.08
CA GLN A 32 3.88 -7.27 19.50
C GLN A 32 4.86 -8.40 19.84
N PHE A 33 5.22 -8.51 21.12
CA PHE A 33 6.05 -9.61 21.60
C PHE A 33 5.20 -10.86 21.77
N THR A 34 5.69 -11.98 21.25
CA THR A 34 4.94 -13.23 21.21
C THR A 34 5.86 -14.37 21.56
N ALA A 35 5.33 -15.32 22.32
CA ALA A 35 6.07 -16.47 22.80
C ALA A 35 5.25 -17.73 22.70
N ASP A 36 5.91 -18.85 22.99
CA ASP A 36 5.25 -20.13 23.24
C ASP A 36 4.20 -20.50 22.17
N PRO A 37 4.59 -20.55 20.87
CA PRO A 37 3.63 -20.65 19.79
C PRO A 37 2.99 -22.04 19.73
N SER A 38 1.69 -22.16 20.04
CA SER A 38 0.91 -23.33 19.65
C SER A 38 0.35 -23.15 18.25
N ALA A 39 0.89 -23.90 17.29
CA ALA A 39 0.49 -23.82 15.90
C ALA A 39 -0.39 -25.02 15.50
N ARG A 40 -1.51 -24.76 14.83
CA ARG A 40 -2.51 -25.75 14.41
C ARG A 40 -2.99 -25.49 12.99
N VAL A 41 -3.47 -26.53 12.30
CA VAL A 41 -4.11 -26.37 10.99
C VAL A 41 -5.62 -26.47 11.16
N PHE A 42 -6.32 -25.36 10.91
CA PHE A 42 -7.78 -25.29 10.93
C PHE A 42 -8.28 -24.70 9.62
N ASN A 43 -9.34 -25.26 9.05
CA ASN A 43 -9.98 -24.76 7.84
C ASN A 43 -9.00 -24.52 6.66
N GLY A 44 -7.95 -25.35 6.54
CA GLY A 44 -6.93 -25.23 5.49
C GLY A 44 -5.89 -24.12 5.69
N LYS A 45 -5.90 -23.44 6.84
CA LYS A 45 -4.94 -22.39 7.22
C LYS A 45 -4.14 -22.81 8.44
N VAL A 46 -2.94 -22.24 8.59
CA VAL A 46 -2.20 -22.33 9.85
C VAL A 46 -2.70 -21.24 10.78
N TYR A 47 -3.04 -21.61 12.00
CA TYR A 47 -3.32 -20.72 13.11
C TYR A 47 -2.21 -20.85 14.14
N VAL A 48 -1.75 -19.73 14.70
CA VAL A 48 -0.77 -19.70 15.79
C VAL A 48 -1.40 -18.98 16.98
N PHE A 49 -1.38 -19.67 18.12
CA PHE A 49 -1.86 -19.21 19.41
C PHE A 49 -0.64 -19.04 20.33
N PRO A 50 0.04 -17.88 20.29
CA PRO A 50 1.16 -17.61 21.16
C PRO A 50 0.67 -17.03 22.50
N SER A 51 1.50 -17.15 23.53
CA SER A 51 1.49 -16.23 24.66
C SER A 51 1.87 -14.81 24.23
N HIS A 52 1.29 -13.80 24.89
CA HIS A 52 1.60 -12.39 24.65
C HIS A 52 2.52 -11.85 25.75
N ASP A 53 3.82 -11.75 25.45
CA ASP A 53 4.79 -11.13 26.35
C ASP A 53 4.58 -9.61 26.38
N ILE A 54 4.63 -9.00 27.58
CA ILE A 54 4.60 -7.54 27.75
C ILE A 54 5.68 -7.07 28.72
N PRO A 55 6.19 -5.83 28.59
CA PRO A 55 6.92 -5.20 29.68
C PRO A 55 6.06 -5.16 30.96
N ALA A 56 6.68 -5.39 32.12
CA ALA A 56 5.99 -5.31 33.40
C ALA A 56 5.28 -3.95 33.55
N PRO A 57 3.94 -3.91 33.69
CA PRO A 57 3.20 -2.66 33.76
C PRO A 57 3.59 -1.83 35.00
N GLU A 58 3.62 -0.50 34.83
CA GLU A 58 3.92 0.42 35.93
C GLU A 58 2.87 0.32 37.05
N GLY A 59 3.31 0.51 38.30
CA GLY A 59 2.43 0.48 39.47
C GLY A 59 1.94 -0.91 39.87
N LYS A 60 2.32 -1.97 39.14
CA LYS A 60 2.08 -3.36 39.52
C LYS A 60 3.26 -3.91 40.34
N ASN A 61 2.99 -4.77 41.31
CA ASN A 61 4.01 -5.42 42.13
C ASN A 61 4.63 -6.64 41.41
N LEU A 62 5.20 -6.40 40.23
CA LEU A 62 5.77 -7.42 39.36
C LEU A 62 7.29 -7.28 39.29
N ARG A 63 7.97 -8.39 38.98
CA ARG A 63 9.41 -8.38 38.72
C ARG A 63 9.65 -7.78 37.33
N LYS A 64 10.45 -6.73 37.28
CA LYS A 64 10.79 -6.04 36.02
C LYS A 64 11.66 -6.87 35.09
N ASP A 65 12.38 -7.86 35.64
CA ASP A 65 13.30 -8.75 34.96
C ASP A 65 12.71 -10.15 34.69
N TRP A 66 11.38 -10.26 34.63
CA TRP A 66 10.65 -11.53 34.51
C TRP A 66 9.57 -11.49 33.43
N PHE A 67 9.08 -12.68 33.04
CA PHE A 67 7.95 -12.84 32.12
C PHE A 67 6.69 -12.17 32.69
N CYS A 68 5.97 -11.43 31.85
CA CYS A 68 4.67 -10.85 32.15
C CYS A 68 3.77 -11.07 30.93
N MET A 69 2.61 -11.70 31.14
CA MET A 69 1.63 -11.98 30.08
C MET A 69 0.22 -11.82 30.63
N GLU A 70 -0.54 -10.89 30.07
CA GLU A 70 -1.92 -10.59 30.51
C GLU A 70 -2.98 -11.39 29.74
N ASP A 71 -2.68 -11.77 28.51
CA ASP A 71 -3.65 -12.23 27.53
C ASP A 71 -3.04 -13.09 26.41
N TYR A 72 -3.88 -13.50 25.47
CA TYR A 72 -3.52 -14.21 24.25
C TYR A 72 -4.17 -13.57 23.04
N HIS A 73 -3.42 -13.54 21.94
CA HIS A 73 -3.92 -13.26 20.59
C HIS A 73 -3.94 -14.54 19.74
N VAL A 74 -4.57 -14.49 18.57
CA VAL A 74 -4.46 -15.56 17.56
C VAL A 74 -4.17 -14.99 16.17
N PHE A 75 -3.28 -15.67 15.46
CA PHE A 75 -2.83 -15.29 14.12
C PHE A 75 -3.15 -16.38 13.13
N SER A 76 -3.40 -16.03 11.87
CA SER A 76 -3.58 -17.02 10.80
C SER A 76 -2.82 -16.70 9.52
N SER A 77 -2.41 -17.74 8.79
CA SER A 77 -1.79 -17.61 7.48
C SER A 77 -2.15 -18.77 6.53
N GLU A 78 -2.25 -18.46 5.23
CA GLU A 78 -2.44 -19.46 4.15
C GLU A 78 -1.12 -19.86 3.47
N ASN A 79 -0.07 -19.03 3.64
CA ASN A 79 1.19 -19.15 2.91
C ASN A 79 2.44 -19.04 3.80
N LEU A 80 2.25 -18.87 5.12
CA LEU A 80 3.27 -18.73 6.15
C LEU A 80 4.11 -17.44 6.07
N THR A 81 3.85 -16.56 5.12
CA THR A 81 4.48 -15.23 5.02
C THR A 81 3.53 -14.09 5.39
N ASP A 82 2.27 -14.19 4.98
CA ASP A 82 1.27 -13.18 5.22
C ASP A 82 0.44 -13.62 6.42
N TRP A 83 0.55 -12.88 7.53
CA TRP A 83 -0.11 -13.22 8.80
C TRP A 83 -1.17 -12.17 9.15
N THR A 84 -2.35 -12.65 9.53
CA THR A 84 -3.46 -11.82 10.03
C THR A 84 -3.58 -12.01 11.52
N ASP A 85 -3.52 -10.92 12.28
CA ASP A 85 -3.88 -10.87 13.71
C ASP A 85 -5.39 -10.73 13.84
N HIS A 86 -6.03 -11.65 14.56
CA HIS A 86 -7.48 -11.63 14.81
C HIS A 86 -7.85 -10.93 16.13
N GLY A 87 -6.86 -10.38 16.83
CA GLY A 87 -7.02 -9.68 18.11
C GLY A 87 -6.93 -10.62 19.31
N MET A 88 -7.16 -10.01 20.48
CA MET A 88 -7.14 -10.68 21.78
C MET A 88 -8.32 -11.66 21.91
N ILE A 89 -8.04 -12.89 22.33
CA ILE A 89 -9.02 -13.97 22.45
C ILE A 89 -9.38 -14.34 23.89
N VAL A 90 -8.43 -14.24 24.83
CA VAL A 90 -8.61 -14.56 26.25
C VAL A 90 -7.64 -13.71 27.08
N SER A 91 -8.11 -13.15 28.20
CA SER A 91 -7.34 -12.38 29.19
C SER A 91 -7.44 -12.97 30.59
N GLN A 92 -6.48 -12.63 31.47
CA GLN A 92 -6.48 -13.04 32.87
C GLN A 92 -7.71 -12.55 33.67
N TYR A 93 -8.51 -11.64 33.12
CA TYR A 93 -9.74 -11.12 33.75
C TYR A 93 -10.99 -11.93 33.38
N ASP A 94 -10.89 -12.84 32.41
CA ASP A 94 -12.06 -13.51 31.83
C ASP A 94 -12.54 -14.70 32.66
N ALA A 95 -11.73 -15.24 33.58
CA ALA A 95 -12.13 -16.37 34.43
C ALA A 95 -11.90 -16.09 35.93
N PRO A 96 -12.89 -16.36 36.80
CA PRO A 96 -12.84 -15.96 38.21
C PRO A 96 -11.84 -16.77 39.07
N TRP A 97 -11.38 -17.93 38.58
CA TRP A 97 -10.40 -18.75 39.27
C TRP A 97 -8.97 -18.21 39.13
N ILE A 98 -8.73 -17.33 38.16
CA ILE A 98 -7.42 -16.76 37.86
C ILE A 98 -7.05 -15.68 38.88
N ASP A 99 -5.79 -15.70 39.33
CA ASP A 99 -5.18 -14.55 39.98
C ASP A 99 -4.87 -13.47 38.95
N SER A 100 -5.78 -12.51 38.79
CA SER A 100 -5.65 -11.40 37.85
C SER A 100 -4.52 -10.41 38.17
N THR A 101 -3.73 -10.65 39.23
CA THR A 101 -2.53 -9.87 39.55
C THR A 101 -1.24 -10.57 39.13
N SER A 102 -1.33 -11.78 38.60
CA SER A 102 -0.18 -12.66 38.36
C SER A 102 0.55 -12.40 37.06
N TYR A 103 -0.14 -11.94 35.99
CA TYR A 103 0.42 -11.80 34.65
C TYR A 103 1.11 -13.08 34.17
N SER A 104 0.43 -14.21 34.38
CA SER A 104 0.96 -15.56 34.18
C SER A 104 0.22 -16.36 33.11
N MET A 105 -0.31 -15.68 32.09
CA MET A 105 -0.98 -16.30 30.93
C MET A 105 0.06 -16.94 29.98
N TRP A 106 0.71 -18.01 30.45
CA TRP A 106 1.81 -18.72 29.80
C TRP A 106 1.36 -19.74 28.75
N ALA A 107 2.28 -20.52 28.18
CA ALA A 107 2.09 -21.26 26.94
C ALA A 107 0.71 -21.97 26.82
N PRO A 108 -0.11 -21.65 25.80
CA PRO A 108 -1.42 -22.25 25.61
C PRO A 108 -1.39 -23.38 24.57
N ASP A 109 -2.54 -24.03 24.38
CA ASP A 109 -2.80 -24.88 23.22
C ASP A 109 -4.26 -24.80 22.77
N CYS A 110 -4.53 -25.05 21.49
CA CYS A 110 -5.88 -25.07 20.94
C CYS A 110 -6.12 -26.36 20.16
N ILE A 111 -7.31 -26.94 20.25
CA ILE A 111 -7.68 -28.09 19.42
C ILE A 111 -9.16 -28.03 19.03
N GLU A 112 -9.45 -28.49 17.82
CA GLU A 112 -10.83 -28.64 17.33
C GLU A 112 -11.37 -30.02 17.72
N ARG A 113 -12.62 -30.04 18.19
CA ARG A 113 -13.40 -31.27 18.35
C ARG A 113 -14.89 -30.95 18.19
N ASN A 114 -15.60 -31.78 17.42
CA ASN A 114 -17.06 -31.70 17.29
C ASN A 114 -17.58 -30.32 16.83
N GLY A 115 -16.84 -29.63 15.95
CA GLY A 115 -17.18 -28.30 15.43
C GLY A 115 -16.97 -27.17 16.44
N LYS A 116 -16.24 -27.42 17.53
CA LYS A 116 -15.86 -26.42 18.54
C LYS A 116 -14.34 -26.37 18.69
N TYR A 117 -13.84 -25.21 19.08
CA TYR A 117 -12.43 -24.97 19.35
C TYR A 117 -12.24 -24.83 20.85
N TYR A 118 -11.36 -25.64 21.41
CA TYR A 118 -11.05 -25.69 22.84
C TYR A 118 -9.65 -25.13 23.05
N PHE A 119 -9.58 -23.95 23.65
CA PHE A 119 -8.35 -23.25 23.97
C PHE A 119 -7.99 -23.49 25.44
N TYR A 120 -6.89 -24.20 25.67
CA TYR A 120 -6.36 -24.54 26.97
C TYR A 120 -5.26 -23.57 27.33
N PHE A 121 -5.31 -23.04 28.55
CA PHE A 121 -4.35 -22.04 28.98
C PHE A 121 -4.03 -22.18 30.48
N PRO A 122 -2.74 -22.07 30.86
CA PRO A 122 -2.34 -22.04 32.25
C PRO A 122 -2.42 -20.63 32.84
N SER A 123 -2.67 -20.55 34.15
CA SER A 123 -2.46 -19.33 34.93
C SER A 123 -2.37 -19.66 36.42
N ASN A 124 -1.77 -18.75 37.20
CA ASN A 124 -1.87 -18.80 38.64
C ASN A 124 -3.34 -18.73 39.09
N THR A 125 -3.66 -19.55 40.09
CA THR A 125 -4.99 -19.66 40.68
C THR A 125 -5.14 -18.73 41.89
N ASN A 126 -6.38 -18.38 42.24
CA ASN A 126 -6.70 -17.73 43.51
C ASN A 126 -6.55 -18.67 44.72
N GLU A 127 -6.44 -19.98 44.51
CA GLU A 127 -6.17 -20.97 45.56
C GLU A 127 -4.74 -20.86 46.09
N VAL A 128 -4.60 -21.01 47.41
CA VAL A 128 -3.32 -21.02 48.11
C VAL A 128 -3.11 -22.37 48.80
N ASP A 129 -1.89 -22.88 48.76
CA ASP A 129 -1.50 -24.08 49.50
C ASP A 129 -1.40 -23.82 51.02
N GLU A 130 -1.12 -24.87 51.79
CA GLU A 130 -0.95 -24.81 53.25
C GLU A 130 0.17 -23.86 53.72
N ASN A 131 1.07 -23.48 52.80
CA ASN A 131 2.18 -22.55 53.04
C ASN A 131 1.89 -21.15 52.48
N GLY A 132 0.65 -20.89 52.03
CA GLY A 132 0.22 -19.61 51.47
C GLY A 132 0.73 -19.32 50.06
N ARG A 133 1.24 -20.33 49.33
CA ARG A 133 1.73 -20.17 47.95
C ARG A 133 0.61 -20.46 46.95
N LYS A 134 0.46 -19.58 45.96
CA LYS A 134 -0.44 -19.81 44.82
C LYS A 134 0.20 -20.81 43.86
N GLY A 135 -0.63 -21.71 43.32
CA GLY A 135 -0.23 -22.67 42.29
C GLY A 135 -0.79 -22.33 40.91
N PHE A 136 -0.37 -23.11 39.91
CA PHE A 136 -0.93 -23.03 38.56
C PHE A 136 -2.05 -24.03 38.35
N GLY A 137 -3.05 -23.62 37.55
CA GLY A 137 -4.09 -24.46 37.01
C GLY A 137 -4.25 -24.23 35.51
N ILE A 138 -4.88 -25.19 34.82
CA ILE A 138 -5.17 -25.12 33.39
C ILE A 138 -6.67 -24.90 33.18
N GLY A 139 -7.04 -23.78 32.58
CA GLY A 139 -8.40 -23.47 32.16
C GLY A 139 -8.69 -23.91 30.73
N VAL A 140 -9.98 -23.84 30.37
CA VAL A 140 -10.46 -24.05 29.01
C VAL A 140 -11.35 -22.88 28.62
N ALA A 141 -11.19 -22.36 27.40
CA ALA A 141 -12.13 -21.47 26.75
C ALA A 141 -12.64 -22.12 25.45
N VAL A 142 -13.91 -21.88 25.10
CA VAL A 142 -14.58 -22.56 23.98
C VAL A 142 -15.10 -21.54 22.97
N ALA A 143 -14.88 -21.80 21.68
CA ALA A 143 -15.37 -20.99 20.57
C ALA A 143 -15.99 -21.82 19.45
N ASP A 144 -16.77 -21.16 18.60
CA ASP A 144 -17.34 -21.72 17.37
C ASP A 144 -16.39 -21.60 16.17
N LYS A 145 -15.37 -20.76 16.29
CA LYS A 145 -14.37 -20.47 15.25
C LYS A 145 -12.97 -20.43 15.88
N PRO A 146 -11.92 -20.73 15.12
CA PRO A 146 -10.56 -20.72 15.66
C PRO A 146 -10.10 -19.32 16.08
N GLU A 147 -10.59 -18.26 15.42
CA GLU A 147 -10.36 -16.86 15.80
C GLU A 147 -11.22 -16.36 16.98
N GLY A 148 -12.11 -17.20 17.52
CA GLY A 148 -13.03 -16.80 18.58
C GLY A 148 -14.37 -16.23 18.07
N PRO A 149 -15.12 -15.52 18.93
CA PRO A 149 -14.80 -15.20 20.32
C PRO A 149 -14.80 -16.45 21.22
N TYR A 150 -13.89 -16.48 22.19
CA TYR A 150 -13.79 -17.57 23.16
C TYR A 150 -14.54 -17.25 24.45
N VAL A 151 -15.19 -18.27 25.02
CA VAL A 151 -15.88 -18.20 26.32
C VAL A 151 -15.15 -19.08 27.33
N THR A 152 -14.58 -18.46 28.35
CA THR A 152 -13.84 -19.13 29.43
C THR A 152 -14.77 -19.94 30.36
N GLN A 153 -14.29 -21.10 30.80
CA GLN A 153 -14.92 -21.84 31.89
C GLN A 153 -14.66 -21.15 33.24
N LYS A 154 -15.64 -21.27 34.15
CA LYS A 154 -15.58 -20.65 35.48
C LYS A 154 -14.56 -21.26 36.42
N GLU A 155 -14.15 -22.50 36.15
CA GLU A 155 -13.20 -23.28 36.94
C GLU A 155 -12.10 -23.80 36.00
N ASN A 156 -10.91 -24.02 36.55
CA ASN A 156 -9.86 -24.79 35.88
C ASN A 156 -10.18 -26.31 35.91
N ILE A 157 -9.47 -27.09 35.10
CA ILE A 157 -9.63 -28.54 35.05
C ILE A 157 -9.20 -29.13 36.40
N LYS A 158 -10.14 -29.76 37.10
CA LYS A 158 -9.88 -30.40 38.39
C LYS A 158 -8.86 -31.53 38.25
N GLY A 159 -7.93 -31.60 39.20
CA GLY A 159 -6.87 -32.62 39.23
C GLY A 159 -5.60 -32.22 38.47
N ILE A 160 -5.59 -31.10 37.76
CA ILE A 160 -4.39 -30.57 37.10
C ILE A 160 -3.73 -29.49 37.95
N LYS A 161 -2.42 -29.65 38.19
CA LYS A 161 -1.51 -28.63 38.71
C LYS A 161 -0.32 -28.53 37.78
N GLY A 162 -0.05 -27.34 37.25
CA GLY A 162 1.05 -27.13 36.30
C GLY A 162 0.72 -26.21 35.14
N ILE A 163 1.61 -26.17 34.18
CA ILE A 163 1.63 -25.26 33.02
C ILE A 163 1.73 -26.03 31.71
N ASP A 164 1.67 -25.29 30.60
CA ASP A 164 1.98 -25.77 29.25
C ASP A 164 1.13 -26.98 28.82
N PRO A 165 -0.21 -26.82 28.74
CA PRO A 165 -1.06 -27.87 28.21
C PRO A 165 -0.70 -28.18 26.75
N ASN A 166 -0.72 -29.46 26.39
CA ASN A 166 -0.81 -29.90 25.01
C ASN A 166 -1.89 -30.98 24.90
N VAL A 167 -2.74 -30.88 23.88
CA VAL A 167 -3.83 -31.82 23.65
C VAL A 167 -3.60 -32.62 22.38
N LEU A 168 -3.74 -33.94 22.50
CA LEU A 168 -3.72 -34.90 21.41
C LEU A 168 -5.08 -35.58 21.33
N ILE A 169 -5.68 -35.59 20.15
CA ILE A 169 -6.80 -36.50 19.83
C ILE A 169 -6.19 -37.65 19.03
N ASP A 170 -6.21 -38.85 19.61
CA ASP A 170 -5.65 -40.04 18.97
C ASP A 170 -6.58 -40.58 17.88
N LYS A 171 -6.07 -41.49 17.05
CA LYS A 171 -6.78 -42.11 15.91
C LYS A 171 -8.07 -42.84 16.27
N ASP A 172 -8.23 -43.23 17.53
CA ASP A 172 -9.45 -43.86 18.06
C ASP A 172 -10.48 -42.84 18.60
N GLY A 173 -10.16 -41.54 18.54
CA GLY A 173 -10.99 -40.45 19.04
C GLY A 173 -10.81 -40.15 20.54
N GLN A 174 -9.94 -40.87 21.25
CA GLN A 174 -9.60 -40.56 22.63
C GLN A 174 -8.75 -39.29 22.69
N ALA A 175 -9.19 -38.33 23.50
CA ALA A 175 -8.40 -37.14 23.78
C ALA A 175 -7.50 -37.35 25.01
N TYR A 176 -6.28 -36.81 24.93
CA TYR A 176 -5.28 -36.81 25.98
C TYR A 176 -4.80 -35.38 26.20
N ILE A 177 -4.59 -35.02 27.46
CA ILE A 177 -3.94 -33.76 27.85
C ILE A 177 -2.60 -34.08 28.51
N TYR A 178 -1.56 -33.38 28.07
CA TYR A 178 -0.22 -33.36 28.64
C TYR A 178 0.03 -32.01 29.28
N TRP A 179 0.82 -31.95 30.35
CA TRP A 179 1.21 -30.69 30.99
C TRP A 179 2.47 -30.89 31.84
N SER A 180 3.07 -29.79 32.29
CA SER A 180 4.30 -29.81 33.08
C SER A 180 4.14 -29.29 34.51
N HIS A 181 4.77 -30.01 35.45
CA HIS A 181 4.94 -29.57 36.84
C HIS A 181 6.20 -30.22 37.45
N GLY A 182 7.38 -29.88 36.90
CA GLY A 182 8.65 -30.55 37.23
C GLY A 182 8.83 -31.94 36.60
N HIS A 183 7.73 -32.54 36.14
CA HIS A 183 7.68 -33.70 35.25
C HIS A 183 6.63 -33.43 34.16
N ILE A 184 6.65 -34.23 33.09
CA ILE A 184 5.57 -34.25 32.11
C ILE A 184 4.52 -35.26 32.57
N PHE A 185 3.28 -34.80 32.66
CA PHE A 185 2.12 -35.60 33.01
C PHE A 185 1.27 -35.86 31.78
N VAL A 186 0.45 -36.92 31.83
CA VAL A 186 -0.60 -37.22 30.85
C VAL A 186 -1.86 -37.73 31.56
N ALA A 187 -3.02 -37.37 31.03
CA ALA A 187 -4.30 -37.96 31.42
C ALA A 187 -5.24 -38.03 30.21
N LYS A 188 -6.21 -38.94 30.25
CA LYS A 188 -7.33 -38.94 29.31
C LYS A 188 -8.27 -37.78 29.62
N LEU A 189 -8.80 -37.16 28.59
CA LEU A 189 -9.90 -36.20 28.68
C LEU A 189 -11.22 -36.92 28.36
N LYS A 190 -12.30 -36.48 29.02
CA LYS A 190 -13.65 -36.89 28.62
C LYS A 190 -14.01 -36.28 27.27
N GLU A 191 -15.07 -36.81 26.66
CA GLU A 191 -15.56 -36.36 25.35
C GLU A 191 -15.96 -34.87 25.34
N ASN A 192 -16.37 -34.31 26.48
CA ASN A 192 -16.71 -32.90 26.61
C ASN A 192 -15.50 -31.96 26.56
N MET A 193 -14.26 -32.48 26.66
CA MET A 193 -13.00 -31.72 26.64
C MET A 193 -12.80 -30.75 27.82
N LEU A 194 -13.59 -30.87 28.90
CA LEU A 194 -13.56 -29.94 30.04
C LEU A 194 -13.05 -30.58 31.34
N GLU A 195 -12.90 -31.90 31.38
CA GLU A 195 -12.54 -32.66 32.58
C GLU A 195 -11.74 -33.92 32.25
N LEU A 196 -10.95 -34.37 33.22
CA LEU A 196 -10.20 -35.61 33.14
C LEU A 196 -11.11 -36.84 33.19
N ASP A 197 -10.74 -37.88 32.43
CA ASP A 197 -11.34 -39.22 32.43
C ASP A 197 -10.41 -40.29 33.03
N SER A 198 -9.21 -39.89 33.45
CA SER A 198 -8.28 -40.75 34.17
C SER A 198 -7.48 -39.94 35.19
N GLU A 199 -6.91 -40.62 36.17
CA GLU A 199 -5.92 -40.02 37.06
C GLU A 199 -4.69 -39.56 36.26
N PRO A 200 -4.06 -38.44 36.64
CA PRO A 200 -2.76 -38.02 36.11
C PRO A 200 -1.68 -39.09 36.24
N MET A 201 -0.92 -39.30 35.17
CA MET A 201 0.25 -40.18 35.15
C MET A 201 1.50 -39.40 34.76
N ILE A 202 2.60 -39.60 35.49
CA ILE A 202 3.92 -39.10 35.09
C ILE A 202 4.45 -39.95 33.93
N ILE A 203 4.90 -39.30 32.86
CA ILE A 203 5.59 -39.99 31.76
C ILE A 203 6.98 -40.44 32.26
N PRO A 204 7.28 -41.76 32.27
CA PRO A 204 8.57 -42.26 32.72
C PRO A 204 9.66 -42.08 31.67
N ASN A 205 10.92 -42.27 32.08
CA ASN A 205 12.11 -42.30 31.21
C ASN A 205 12.45 -40.98 30.50
N LEU A 206 12.05 -39.85 31.08
CA LEU A 206 12.48 -38.51 30.66
C LEU A 206 13.61 -37.99 31.57
N PRO A 207 14.38 -36.97 31.14
CA PRO A 207 15.41 -36.37 31.99
C PRO A 207 14.83 -35.82 33.30
N GLU A 208 15.42 -36.17 34.45
CA GLU A 208 15.01 -35.63 35.76
C GLU A 208 15.57 -34.22 36.02
N LYS A 209 16.80 -33.97 35.56
CA LYS A 209 17.46 -32.66 35.70
C LYS A 209 17.16 -31.83 34.46
N GLY A 210 16.84 -30.55 34.64
CA GLY A 210 16.73 -29.60 33.54
C GLY A 210 15.41 -29.63 32.77
N LEU A 211 14.58 -30.67 32.94
CA LEU A 211 13.22 -30.72 32.41
C LEU A 211 12.30 -29.84 33.26
N LYS A 212 11.65 -28.86 32.64
CA LYS A 212 10.82 -27.88 33.35
C LYS A 212 9.41 -27.76 32.78
N GLU A 213 9.26 -27.73 31.46
CA GLU A 213 8.03 -27.29 30.80
C GLU A 213 7.84 -27.85 29.37
N GLY A 214 6.78 -27.40 28.69
CA GLY A 214 6.61 -27.45 27.24
C GLY A 214 6.43 -28.80 26.53
N PRO A 215 5.60 -29.74 27.00
CA PRO A 215 5.34 -30.96 26.23
C PRO A 215 4.58 -30.62 24.95
N TRP A 216 5.02 -31.17 23.81
CA TRP A 216 4.25 -31.17 22.57
C TRP A 216 4.25 -32.57 21.97
N VAL A 217 3.06 -33.16 21.84
CA VAL A 217 2.87 -34.53 21.35
C VAL A 217 2.13 -34.53 20.01
N PHE A 218 2.65 -35.30 19.07
CA PHE A 218 1.98 -35.58 17.80
C PHE A 218 2.19 -37.03 17.35
N GLU A 219 1.25 -37.53 16.55
CA GLU A 219 1.33 -38.85 15.93
C GLU A 219 1.81 -38.72 14.48
N ARG A 220 2.68 -39.64 14.07
CA ARG A 220 3.11 -39.77 12.68
C ARG A 220 3.46 -41.22 12.36
N ASN A 221 2.79 -41.80 11.37
CA ASN A 221 3.05 -43.16 10.85
C ASN A 221 2.98 -44.27 11.91
N GLY A 222 2.05 -44.16 12.85
CA GLY A 222 1.83 -45.08 13.96
C GLY A 222 2.74 -44.85 15.18
N LEU A 223 3.58 -43.81 15.16
CA LEU A 223 4.48 -43.46 16.26
C LEU A 223 4.07 -42.15 16.91
N TYR A 224 4.25 -42.06 18.22
CA TYR A 224 3.98 -40.86 19.00
C TYR A 224 5.31 -40.19 19.34
N TYR A 225 5.42 -38.91 19.00
CA TYR A 225 6.58 -38.08 19.27
C TYR A 225 6.24 -37.16 20.43
N LEU A 226 6.85 -37.38 21.59
CA LEU A 226 6.81 -36.46 22.71
C LEU A 226 8.05 -35.56 22.62
N THR A 227 7.82 -34.28 22.39
CA THR A 227 8.87 -33.27 22.24
C THR A 227 8.78 -32.27 23.39
N PHE A 228 9.92 -31.73 23.84
CA PHE A 228 9.96 -30.83 25.00
C PHE A 228 11.25 -30.00 25.05
N PRO A 229 11.22 -28.80 25.66
CA PRO A 229 12.42 -28.05 26.02
C PRO A 229 13.15 -28.71 27.20
N HIS A 230 14.47 -28.70 27.15
CA HIS A 230 15.35 -29.27 28.18
C HIS A 230 16.59 -28.40 28.38
N VAL A 231 16.87 -28.04 29.64
CA VAL A 231 18.12 -27.33 30.01
C VAL A 231 19.24 -28.35 30.24
N GLU A 232 20.00 -28.63 29.18
CA GLU A 232 21.20 -29.48 29.30
C GLU A 232 22.35 -28.75 29.99
N ASN A 233 22.69 -27.53 29.54
CA ASN A 233 23.78 -26.74 30.12
C ASN A 233 23.27 -25.47 30.80
N LYS A 234 22.81 -24.50 30.00
CA LYS A 234 22.53 -23.13 30.47
C LYS A 234 21.16 -22.62 30.04
N THR A 235 20.76 -22.91 28.80
CA THR A 235 19.46 -22.50 28.24
C THR A 235 18.73 -23.72 27.72
N GLU A 236 17.48 -23.54 27.28
CA GLU A 236 16.73 -24.65 26.73
C GLU A 236 17.21 -25.01 25.33
N ARG A 237 17.26 -26.31 25.07
CA ARG A 237 17.33 -26.93 23.74
C ARG A 237 16.08 -27.80 23.55
N LEU A 238 15.75 -28.14 22.32
CA LEU A 238 14.58 -28.98 22.03
C LEU A 238 14.96 -30.44 21.88
N GLU A 239 14.30 -31.32 22.61
CA GLU A 239 14.51 -32.77 22.58
C GLU A 239 13.24 -33.52 22.26
N TYR A 240 13.39 -34.80 21.93
CA TYR A 240 12.25 -35.68 21.69
C TYR A 240 12.50 -37.13 22.08
N ALA A 241 11.40 -37.77 22.42
CA ALA A 241 11.27 -39.18 22.68
C ALA A 241 10.17 -39.79 21.80
N ILE A 242 10.34 -41.05 21.38
CA ILE A 242 9.40 -41.77 20.53
C ILE A 242 8.78 -42.93 21.31
N GLY A 243 7.47 -43.13 21.16
CA GLY A 243 6.72 -44.28 21.67
C GLY A 243 5.72 -44.80 20.64
N ASP A 244 5.05 -45.91 20.96
CA ASP A 244 3.99 -46.54 20.16
C ASP A 244 2.59 -46.39 20.78
N ASN A 245 2.49 -45.65 21.90
CA ASN A 245 1.27 -45.36 22.62
C ASN A 245 1.26 -43.88 23.06
N PRO A 246 0.10 -43.19 23.04
CA PRO A 246 0.01 -41.80 23.49
C PRO A 246 0.50 -41.62 24.93
N MET A 247 0.22 -42.55 25.84
CA MET A 247 0.68 -42.48 27.23
C MET A 247 2.09 -43.07 27.44
N GLY A 248 2.77 -43.49 26.38
CA GLY A 248 4.08 -44.13 26.45
C GLY A 248 4.05 -45.63 26.78
N PRO A 249 5.20 -46.23 27.12
CA PRO A 249 6.46 -45.57 27.44
C PRO A 249 7.14 -44.92 26.23
N PHE A 250 7.82 -43.80 26.47
CA PHE A 250 8.63 -43.12 25.45
C PHE A 250 10.11 -43.45 25.63
N LYS A 251 10.84 -43.51 24.52
CA LYS A 251 12.29 -43.69 24.47
C LYS A 251 12.95 -42.40 23.98
N MET A 252 13.82 -41.81 24.81
CA MET A 252 14.66 -40.68 24.41
C MET A 252 15.40 -40.98 23.10
N THR A 253 15.25 -40.10 22.11
CA THR A 253 15.68 -40.37 20.74
C THR A 253 16.68 -39.34 20.23
N GLY A 254 16.48 -38.04 20.45
CA GLY A 254 17.43 -37.05 19.95
C GLY A 254 17.11 -35.59 20.28
N VAL A 255 17.89 -34.70 19.64
CA VAL A 255 17.80 -33.23 19.76
C VAL A 255 17.24 -32.67 18.46
N ILE A 256 16.17 -31.88 18.56
CA ILE A 256 15.54 -31.16 17.44
C ILE A 256 16.29 -29.85 17.16
N MET A 257 16.66 -29.11 18.19
CA MET A 257 17.31 -27.79 18.08
C MET A 257 18.28 -27.61 19.25
N ASP A 258 19.48 -27.10 18.99
CA ASP A 258 20.50 -26.85 20.02
C ASP A 258 20.20 -25.58 20.84
N GLU A 259 20.94 -25.38 21.95
CA GLU A 259 20.84 -24.17 22.79
C GLU A 259 21.10 -22.89 21.97
N SER A 260 20.36 -21.82 22.29
CA SER A 260 20.49 -20.54 21.61
C SER A 260 21.89 -19.93 21.79
N PRO A 261 22.60 -19.54 20.71
CA PRO A 261 23.95 -18.98 20.80
C PRO A 261 23.97 -17.58 21.45
N THR A 262 22.83 -16.89 21.46
CA THR A 262 22.69 -15.56 22.08
C THR A 262 22.20 -15.63 23.54
N GLY A 263 21.92 -16.84 24.05
CA GLY A 263 21.56 -17.05 25.45
C GLY A 263 20.12 -16.73 25.82
N CYS A 264 19.18 -16.68 24.85
CA CYS A 264 17.75 -16.67 25.15
C CYS A 264 17.40 -17.92 25.96
N TRP A 265 16.84 -17.73 27.17
CA TRP A 265 16.72 -18.84 28.13
C TRP A 265 15.71 -19.89 27.71
N THR A 266 14.46 -19.51 27.43
CA THR A 266 13.38 -20.44 27.10
C THR A 266 13.27 -20.69 25.60
N ASN A 267 12.71 -21.85 25.23
CA ASN A 267 12.48 -22.23 23.84
C ASN A 267 11.26 -23.17 23.70
N HIS A 268 10.10 -22.76 24.22
CA HIS A 268 8.84 -23.49 24.01
C HIS A 268 8.44 -23.51 22.52
N HIS A 269 7.88 -24.62 22.06
CA HIS A 269 7.68 -24.90 20.64
C HIS A 269 6.38 -25.67 20.32
N SER A 270 6.03 -25.69 19.04
CA SER A 270 5.07 -26.63 18.48
C SER A 270 5.53 -27.15 17.12
N ILE A 271 5.03 -28.32 16.74
CA ILE A 271 5.35 -28.97 15.47
C ILE A 271 4.06 -29.38 14.78
N LEU A 272 3.93 -29.01 13.50
CA LEU A 272 2.77 -29.38 12.68
C LEU A 272 3.17 -29.71 11.24
N GLU A 273 2.31 -30.47 10.57
CA GLU A 273 2.34 -30.67 9.13
C GLU A 273 1.36 -29.73 8.43
N TYR A 274 1.84 -29.00 7.42
CA TYR A 274 1.01 -28.16 6.56
C TYR A 274 1.42 -28.34 5.10
N LYS A 275 0.45 -28.68 4.24
CA LYS A 275 0.67 -28.91 2.79
C LYS A 275 1.83 -29.91 2.51
N ASN A 276 1.85 -31.02 3.25
CA ASN A 276 2.85 -32.10 3.17
C ASN A 276 4.29 -31.69 3.55
N GLN A 277 4.46 -30.58 4.27
CA GLN A 277 5.73 -30.15 4.84
C GLN A 277 5.57 -29.97 6.35
N TRP A 278 6.57 -30.42 7.11
CA TRP A 278 6.60 -30.26 8.56
C TRP A 278 7.33 -28.98 8.95
N TYR A 279 6.84 -28.34 10.00
CA TYR A 279 7.36 -27.06 10.49
C TYR A 279 7.54 -27.12 12.00
N LEU A 280 8.59 -26.45 12.47
CA LEU A 280 8.86 -26.19 13.87
C LEU A 280 8.60 -24.71 14.15
N PHE A 281 7.62 -24.43 14.99
CA PHE A 281 7.36 -23.11 15.55
C PHE A 281 8.03 -23.00 16.90
N TYR A 282 8.72 -21.91 17.16
CA TYR A 282 9.49 -21.67 18.38
C TYR A 282 9.62 -20.16 18.61
N HIS A 283 10.43 -19.69 19.56
CA HIS A 283 10.62 -18.26 19.78
C HIS A 283 12.06 -17.86 20.03
N HIS A 284 12.32 -16.56 19.96
CA HIS A 284 13.61 -15.94 20.27
C HIS A 284 13.40 -14.48 20.73
N ASN A 285 14.44 -13.74 21.12
CA ASN A 285 14.34 -12.37 21.64
C ASN A 285 14.78 -11.29 20.62
N ASP A 286 14.29 -11.40 19.39
CA ASP A 286 14.68 -10.57 18.24
C ASP A 286 14.42 -9.06 18.43
N TYR A 287 13.24 -8.70 18.92
CA TYR A 287 12.84 -7.30 19.14
C TYR A 287 13.33 -6.75 20.49
N SER A 288 14.05 -7.55 21.26
CA SER A 288 14.43 -7.32 22.67
C SER A 288 15.79 -7.97 22.98
N PRO A 289 16.85 -7.65 22.22
CA PRO A 289 18.12 -8.39 22.30
C PRO A 289 18.78 -8.34 23.69
N THR A 290 18.41 -7.36 24.53
CA THR A 290 18.89 -7.19 25.90
C THR A 290 17.91 -7.68 26.98
N PHE A 291 16.73 -8.18 26.59
CA PHE A 291 15.67 -8.64 27.49
C PHE A 291 14.96 -9.87 26.93
N ASP A 292 15.48 -11.06 27.26
CA ASP A 292 15.01 -12.35 26.73
C ASP A 292 13.67 -12.86 27.30
N LYS A 293 12.93 -11.99 27.99
CA LYS A 293 11.59 -12.25 28.54
C LYS A 293 10.47 -11.60 27.73
N ASN A 294 10.82 -10.75 26.77
CA ASN A 294 9.91 -10.29 25.72
C ASN A 294 10.31 -10.98 24.42
N ARG A 295 9.61 -12.00 23.98
CA ARG A 295 10.08 -12.86 22.90
C ARG A 295 9.33 -12.60 21.60
N SER A 296 9.70 -13.32 20.55
CA SER A 296 9.19 -13.18 19.20
C SER A 296 9.18 -14.54 18.54
N VAL A 297 8.02 -14.95 18.03
CA VAL A 297 7.85 -16.29 17.45
C VAL A 297 8.53 -16.42 16.09
N ARG A 298 9.08 -17.60 15.84
CA ARG A 298 9.78 -18.02 14.63
C ARG A 298 9.22 -19.34 14.12
N VAL A 299 9.49 -19.63 12.85
CA VAL A 299 9.12 -20.88 12.19
C VAL A 299 10.24 -21.34 11.26
N ASP A 300 10.56 -22.63 11.28
CA ASP A 300 11.51 -23.24 10.35
C ASP A 300 11.00 -24.58 9.82
N SER A 301 11.49 -25.00 8.66
CA SER A 301 11.14 -26.30 8.08
C SER A 301 11.79 -27.44 8.87
N LEU A 302 11.02 -28.49 9.13
CA LEU A 302 11.43 -29.71 9.83
C LEU A 302 11.34 -30.92 8.89
N PHE A 303 12.30 -31.83 8.98
CA PHE A 303 12.36 -33.03 8.15
C PHE A 303 12.57 -34.28 9.01
N PHE A 304 12.20 -35.43 8.47
CA PHE A 304 12.37 -36.73 9.12
C PHE A 304 13.28 -37.62 8.28
N ASN A 305 14.15 -38.37 8.96
CA ASN A 305 14.89 -39.48 8.38
C ASN A 305 13.95 -40.63 8.01
N ALA A 306 14.42 -41.54 7.16
CA ALA A 306 13.68 -42.74 6.76
C ALA A 306 13.31 -43.66 7.94
N ASP A 307 14.09 -43.65 9.02
CA ASP A 307 13.83 -44.42 10.25
C ASP A 307 12.86 -43.74 11.23
N GLY A 308 12.32 -42.58 10.86
CA GLY A 308 11.40 -41.81 11.68
C GLY A 308 12.07 -40.82 12.65
N THR A 309 13.40 -40.76 12.74
CA THR A 309 14.08 -39.74 13.56
C THR A 309 13.98 -38.35 12.93
N ILE A 310 14.06 -37.28 13.73
CA ILE A 310 13.97 -35.90 13.27
C ILE A 310 15.34 -35.41 12.80
N HIS A 311 15.39 -34.76 11.63
CA HIS A 311 16.57 -33.98 11.23
C HIS A 311 16.66 -32.77 12.15
N LYS A 312 17.83 -32.57 12.76
CA LYS A 312 18.09 -31.40 13.58
C LYS A 312 17.84 -30.12 12.75
N VAL A 313 17.00 -29.23 13.29
CA VAL A 313 16.66 -27.94 12.72
C VAL A 313 17.76 -26.94 13.09
N VAL A 314 18.25 -26.20 12.09
CA VAL A 314 19.12 -25.05 12.29
C VAL A 314 18.24 -23.80 12.24
N PRO A 315 18.08 -23.05 13.34
CA PRO A 315 17.30 -21.82 13.37
C PRO A 315 17.70 -20.89 12.22
N SER A 316 16.74 -20.49 11.39
CA SER A 316 17.00 -19.51 10.35
C SER A 316 16.41 -18.16 10.73
N LEU A 317 17.07 -17.11 10.25
CA LEU A 317 16.56 -15.75 10.33
C LEU A 317 15.54 -15.48 9.21
N ARG A 318 15.56 -16.27 8.12
CA ARG A 318 14.67 -16.09 6.98
C ARG A 318 13.30 -16.75 7.14
N GLY A 319 13.17 -17.81 7.94
CA GLY A 319 11.96 -18.62 8.20
C GLY A 319 11.35 -19.32 6.97
N VAL A 320 10.01 -19.41 6.85
CA VAL A 320 9.25 -20.16 5.79
C VAL A 320 8.15 -19.39 4.98
N GLY A 321 7.89 -19.72 3.69
CA GLY A 321 7.09 -18.99 2.66
C GLY A 321 7.72 -18.70 1.25
N LEU A 322 7.33 -17.67 0.49
CA LEU A 322 8.18 -17.12 -0.62
C LEU A 322 7.84 -15.64 -0.75
N THR A 323 8.83 -14.75 -0.75
CA THR A 323 8.58 -13.31 -0.81
C THR A 323 8.24 -12.88 -2.23
N LYS A 324 7.06 -12.29 -2.43
CA LYS A 324 6.69 -11.73 -3.74
C LYS A 324 7.53 -10.49 -4.04
N ALA A 325 8.01 -10.36 -5.28
CA ALA A 325 8.77 -9.19 -5.73
C ALA A 325 7.99 -7.86 -5.58
N THR A 326 6.66 -7.95 -5.60
CA THR A 326 5.74 -6.82 -5.47
C THR A 326 5.41 -6.44 -4.03
N ASN A 327 5.91 -7.19 -3.03
CA ASN A 327 5.81 -6.78 -1.63
C ASN A 327 6.99 -5.85 -1.29
N ASN A 328 6.93 -5.16 -0.15
CA ASN A 328 8.11 -4.50 0.41
C ASN A 328 9.09 -5.60 0.89
N ILE A 329 10.22 -5.72 0.21
CA ILE A 329 11.32 -6.63 0.51
C ILE A 329 12.28 -5.88 1.43
N GLU A 330 12.14 -6.11 2.73
CA GLU A 330 13.08 -5.59 3.73
C GLU A 330 14.40 -6.36 3.62
N ILE A 331 15.42 -5.71 3.06
CA ILE A 331 16.78 -6.25 3.03
C ILE A 331 17.39 -6.01 4.42
N ASP A 332 17.18 -6.97 5.32
CA ASP A 332 17.46 -6.82 6.75
C ASP A 332 18.36 -7.96 7.28
N ARG A 333 18.36 -8.18 8.60
CA ARG A 333 19.18 -9.19 9.30
C ARG A 333 18.99 -10.62 8.82
N TYR A 334 17.98 -10.88 7.99
CA TYR A 334 17.71 -12.19 7.42
C TYR A 334 18.55 -12.49 6.18
N SER A 335 19.42 -11.57 5.79
CA SER A 335 20.12 -11.56 4.52
C SER A 335 21.61 -11.79 4.73
N ALA A 336 22.24 -12.54 3.83
CA ALA A 336 23.70 -12.65 3.85
C ALA A 336 24.29 -11.28 3.48
N ILE A 337 25.29 -10.84 4.24
CA ILE A 337 26.01 -9.59 3.98
C ILE A 337 27.46 -9.88 3.62
N SER A 338 28.10 -8.95 2.92
CA SER A 338 29.54 -8.98 2.69
C SER A 338 30.32 -9.00 4.02
N ASN A 339 31.51 -9.62 4.02
CA ASN A 339 32.36 -9.71 5.22
C ASN A 339 32.79 -8.34 5.78
N ALA A 340 32.66 -7.27 5.00
CA ALA A 340 32.94 -5.88 5.39
C ALA A 340 31.99 -4.92 4.67
N GLY A 341 31.79 -3.74 5.25
CA GLY A 341 31.11 -2.61 4.62
C GLY A 341 29.58 -2.69 4.58
N ALA A 342 28.96 -3.79 5.02
CA ALA A 342 27.51 -3.89 5.19
C ALA A 342 27.20 -4.25 6.64
N ARG A 343 26.19 -3.61 7.23
CA ARG A 343 25.65 -3.98 8.55
C ARG A 343 24.16 -3.72 8.61
N ILE A 344 23.52 -4.33 9.60
CA ILE A 344 22.09 -4.16 9.88
C ILE A 344 21.92 -3.40 11.18
N ASP A 345 20.94 -2.52 11.21
CA ASP A 345 20.55 -1.76 12.40
C ASP A 345 19.02 -1.70 12.52
N PHE A 346 18.51 -1.29 13.67
CA PHE A 346 17.10 -0.92 13.77
C PHE A 346 16.84 0.38 13.01
N LEU A 347 15.66 0.50 12.41
CA LEU A 347 15.18 1.80 11.90
C LEU A 347 15.08 2.81 13.04
N ASP A 348 14.66 2.34 14.22
CA ASP A 348 14.56 3.11 15.45
C ASP A 348 14.85 2.19 16.64
N ALA A 349 16.01 2.35 17.28
CA ALA A 349 16.40 1.51 18.42
C ALA A 349 15.49 1.70 19.65
N ALA A 350 14.77 2.83 19.76
CA ALA A 350 13.80 3.06 20.82
C ALA A 350 12.44 2.41 20.52
N ASN A 351 12.18 2.09 19.24
CA ASN A 351 11.00 1.35 18.80
C ASN A 351 11.37 0.25 17.78
N PRO A 352 11.89 -0.89 18.27
CA PRO A 352 12.34 -2.02 17.43
C PRO A 352 11.28 -2.53 16.42
N PHE A 353 9.99 -2.37 16.72
CA PHE A 353 8.90 -2.79 15.83
C PHE A 353 8.78 -1.95 14.56
N LYS A 354 9.43 -0.78 14.48
CA LYS A 354 9.54 -0.03 13.21
C LYS A 354 10.33 -0.79 12.14
N GLY A 355 11.07 -1.83 12.51
CA GLY A 355 11.81 -2.69 11.60
C GLY A 355 13.31 -2.39 11.58
N TRP A 356 13.96 -2.82 10.50
CA TRP A 356 15.41 -2.77 10.33
C TRP A 356 15.80 -2.04 9.07
N LYS A 357 17.06 -1.64 9.02
CA LYS A 357 17.70 -1.06 7.85
C LYS A 357 19.03 -1.75 7.59
N THR A 358 19.39 -1.84 6.32
CA THR A 358 20.76 -2.11 5.91
C THR A 358 21.51 -0.81 5.76
N ILE A 359 22.75 -0.79 6.23
CA ILE A 359 23.68 0.31 6.04
C ILE A 359 24.86 -0.22 5.23
N PHE A 360 25.03 0.33 4.04
CA PHE A 360 26.20 0.10 3.20
C PHE A 360 27.20 1.23 3.46
N GLU A 361 28.33 0.93 4.08
CA GLU A 361 29.33 1.91 4.52
C GLU A 361 30.43 2.14 3.47
N SER A 362 30.65 1.19 2.55
CA SER A 362 31.73 1.27 1.57
C SER A 362 31.33 0.69 0.22
N LYS A 363 32.17 0.97 -0.79
CA LYS A 363 32.05 0.36 -2.11
C LYS A 363 32.14 -1.16 -2.04
N ASP A 364 31.39 -1.81 -2.93
CA ASP A 364 31.27 -3.26 -3.09
C ASP A 364 30.69 -3.98 -1.86
N ALA A 365 30.26 -3.25 -0.83
CA ALA A 365 29.43 -3.77 0.23
C ALA A 365 28.12 -4.29 -0.36
N TRP A 366 27.70 -5.48 0.04
CA TRP A 366 26.52 -6.10 -0.52
C TRP A 366 25.69 -6.83 0.53
N ILE A 367 24.41 -6.97 0.20
CA ILE A 367 23.46 -7.81 0.93
C ILE A 367 22.68 -8.66 -0.06
N GLN A 368 22.46 -9.92 0.27
CA GLN A 368 21.69 -10.87 -0.52
C GLN A 368 20.45 -11.33 0.24
N TYR A 369 19.30 -10.99 -0.31
CA TYR A 369 17.99 -11.48 0.09
C TYR A 369 17.62 -12.69 -0.76
N ASP A 370 17.38 -13.83 -0.13
CA ASP A 370 17.12 -15.07 -0.85
C ASP A 370 15.65 -15.25 -1.27
N ALA A 371 15.44 -15.97 -2.37
CA ALA A 371 14.14 -16.53 -2.77
C ALA A 371 12.99 -15.51 -2.98
N VAL A 372 13.24 -14.47 -3.78
CA VAL A 372 12.22 -13.53 -4.26
C VAL A 372 11.50 -14.13 -5.47
N ARG A 373 10.18 -14.26 -5.38
CA ARG A 373 9.30 -14.71 -6.47
C ARG A 373 8.90 -13.53 -7.35
N PHE A 374 9.40 -13.53 -8.58
CA PHE A 374 8.94 -12.69 -9.67
C PHE A 374 7.80 -13.43 -10.39
N GLY A 375 6.61 -12.82 -10.39
CA GLY A 375 5.42 -13.41 -11.02
C GLY A 375 5.48 -13.36 -12.55
N ASP A 376 4.42 -13.86 -13.20
CA ASP A 376 4.34 -13.90 -14.67
C ASP A 376 3.94 -12.55 -15.28
N LYS A 377 3.45 -11.61 -14.47
CA LYS A 377 3.12 -10.26 -14.92
C LYS A 377 4.43 -9.49 -15.14
N PRO A 378 4.57 -8.76 -16.27
CA PRO A 378 5.76 -7.97 -16.53
C PRO A 378 5.93 -6.94 -15.42
N LEU A 379 7.17 -6.64 -15.06
CA LEU A 379 7.53 -5.57 -14.13
C LEU A 379 8.37 -4.56 -14.93
N ASN A 380 8.35 -3.29 -14.57
CA ASN A 380 9.11 -2.27 -15.30
C ASN A 380 9.83 -1.26 -14.40
N SER A 381 9.51 -1.22 -13.10
CA SER A 381 10.17 -0.35 -12.14
C SER A 381 10.60 -1.09 -10.88
N ILE A 382 11.67 -0.57 -10.27
CA ILE A 382 12.09 -0.88 -8.91
C ILE A 382 11.94 0.38 -8.06
N HIS A 383 11.39 0.21 -6.87
CA HIS A 383 11.25 1.22 -5.84
C HIS A 383 12.14 0.84 -4.66
N ILE A 384 12.95 1.77 -4.18
CA ILE A 384 13.84 1.58 -3.03
C ILE A 384 13.57 2.69 -2.03
N LYS A 385 13.23 2.33 -0.78
CA LYS A 385 13.21 3.30 0.31
C LYS A 385 14.60 3.39 0.92
N ALA A 386 15.28 4.51 0.69
CA ALA A 386 16.67 4.73 1.07
C ALA A 386 16.90 6.13 1.62
N LEU A 387 18.01 6.29 2.35
CA LEU A 387 18.52 7.54 2.88
C LEU A 387 20.01 7.61 2.60
N ALA A 388 20.51 8.75 2.11
CA ALA A 388 21.94 8.95 1.87
C ALA A 388 22.35 10.42 2.06
N ASN A 389 23.11 10.72 3.11
CA ASN A 389 23.57 12.09 3.41
C ASN A 389 24.54 12.69 2.38
N GLN A 390 25.06 11.90 1.44
CA GLN A 390 26.02 12.34 0.41
C GLN A 390 25.60 11.88 -1.00
N GLY A 391 24.37 11.37 -1.12
CA GLY A 391 23.93 10.58 -2.26
C GLY A 391 24.74 9.29 -2.44
N GLY A 392 24.36 8.48 -3.42
CA GLY A 392 25.05 7.22 -3.71
C GLY A 392 24.39 6.45 -4.84
N THR A 393 25.00 5.34 -5.23
CA THR A 393 24.48 4.47 -6.31
C THR A 393 24.39 3.04 -5.81
N LEU A 394 23.19 2.47 -5.86
CA LEU A 394 22.96 1.06 -5.56
C LEU A 394 22.76 0.29 -6.87
N GLN A 395 23.46 -0.83 -7.00
CA GLN A 395 23.29 -1.78 -8.08
C GLN A 395 22.52 -3.00 -7.58
N ILE A 396 21.52 -3.42 -8.36
CA ILE A 396 20.62 -4.52 -8.04
C ILE A 396 20.93 -5.68 -8.97
N CYS A 397 21.35 -6.81 -8.40
CA CYS A 397 21.81 -7.99 -9.11
C CYS A 397 20.97 -9.22 -8.74
N LEU A 398 20.96 -10.25 -9.60
CA LEU A 398 20.36 -11.55 -9.29
C LEU A 398 21.39 -12.58 -8.82
N ASN A 399 20.99 -13.38 -7.84
CA ASN A 399 21.62 -14.61 -7.32
C ASN A 399 22.96 -14.44 -6.59
N HIS A 400 23.76 -13.42 -6.94
CA HIS A 400 25.06 -13.11 -6.34
C HIS A 400 25.51 -11.70 -6.79
N ALA A 401 26.48 -11.09 -6.08
CA ALA A 401 26.92 -9.71 -6.31
C ALA A 401 27.45 -9.43 -7.73
N GLY A 402 28.03 -10.44 -8.40
CA GLY A 402 28.48 -10.35 -9.80
C GLY A 402 27.45 -10.83 -10.83
N GLY A 403 26.19 -11.02 -10.42
CA GLY A 403 25.15 -11.59 -11.28
C GLY A 403 24.52 -10.63 -12.27
N PRO A 404 23.48 -11.09 -12.98
CA PRO A 404 22.75 -10.25 -13.93
C PRO A 404 22.21 -8.98 -13.25
N ILE A 405 22.59 -7.82 -13.77
CA ILE A 405 22.13 -6.51 -13.27
C ILE A 405 20.68 -6.29 -13.70
N VAL A 406 19.84 -6.01 -12.71
CA VAL A 406 18.41 -5.71 -12.84
C VAL A 406 18.16 -4.22 -12.90
N ALA A 407 18.86 -3.42 -12.09
CA ALA A 407 18.71 -1.98 -12.04
C ALA A 407 19.96 -1.31 -11.47
N GLU A 408 20.16 -0.05 -11.82
CA GLU A 408 21.07 0.87 -11.13
C GLU A 408 20.24 2.04 -10.63
N VAL A 409 20.33 2.31 -9.32
CA VAL A 409 19.46 3.25 -8.62
C VAL A 409 20.32 4.35 -8.00
N SER A 410 20.14 5.57 -8.51
CA SER A 410 20.79 6.76 -7.99
C SER A 410 20.02 7.30 -6.80
N ILE A 411 20.63 7.24 -5.62
CA ILE A 411 20.07 7.76 -4.37
C ILE A 411 20.48 9.24 -4.21
N PRO A 412 19.53 10.18 -4.14
CA PRO A 412 19.83 11.59 -3.99
C PRO A 412 20.42 11.90 -2.61
N GLU A 413 21.15 13.01 -2.51
CA GLU A 413 21.60 13.53 -1.23
C GLU A 413 20.39 13.99 -0.39
N SER A 414 20.16 13.35 0.75
CA SER A 414 19.09 13.72 1.68
C SER A 414 19.32 13.11 3.07
N PRO A 415 19.00 13.87 4.15
CA PRO A 415 18.96 13.34 5.51
C PRO A 415 17.65 12.62 5.84
N GLU A 416 16.72 12.51 4.90
CA GLU A 416 15.41 11.88 5.10
C GLU A 416 15.27 10.60 4.26
N TRP A 417 14.36 9.72 4.70
CA TRP A 417 14.00 8.53 3.93
C TRP A 417 13.20 8.93 2.69
N LYS A 418 13.72 8.61 1.51
CA LYS A 418 13.04 8.82 0.23
C LYS A 418 12.70 7.49 -0.41
N VAL A 419 11.59 7.44 -1.14
CA VAL A 419 11.30 6.32 -2.05
C VAL A 419 11.79 6.69 -3.44
N ILE A 420 12.92 6.11 -3.83
CA ILE A 420 13.55 6.31 -5.13
C ILE A 420 12.95 5.30 -6.11
N ARG A 421 12.61 5.78 -7.31
CA ARG A 421 12.10 4.96 -8.40
C ARG A 421 13.16 4.85 -9.49
N SER A 422 13.31 3.69 -10.08
CA SER A 422 14.20 3.50 -11.23
C SER A 422 13.63 2.44 -12.17
N PRO A 423 13.87 2.55 -13.48
CA PRO A 423 13.47 1.52 -14.42
C PRO A 423 14.27 0.23 -14.16
N ILE A 424 13.65 -0.92 -14.42
CA ILE A 424 14.41 -2.17 -14.50
C ILE A 424 14.95 -2.37 -15.92
N LEU A 425 16.15 -2.92 -16.02
CA LEU A 425 16.90 -3.10 -17.26
C LEU A 425 16.51 -4.39 -18.01
N ARG A 426 15.71 -5.27 -17.40
CA ARG A 426 15.26 -6.54 -17.98
C ARG A 426 14.00 -7.06 -17.30
N GLN A 427 13.22 -7.86 -18.02
CA GLN A 427 12.10 -8.60 -17.44
C GLN A 427 12.58 -9.71 -16.51
N LEU A 428 11.81 -9.95 -15.45
CA LEU A 428 12.14 -10.87 -14.36
C LEU A 428 11.00 -11.90 -14.23
N SER A 429 11.34 -13.16 -14.03
CA SER A 429 10.36 -14.25 -13.82
C SER A 429 10.98 -15.35 -12.95
N GLY A 430 10.15 -16.18 -12.32
CA GLY A 430 10.62 -17.28 -11.49
C GLY A 430 11.10 -16.82 -10.10
N VAL A 431 11.99 -17.60 -9.49
CA VAL A 431 12.51 -17.33 -8.13
C VAL A 431 14.00 -17.06 -8.20
N HIS A 432 14.43 -15.93 -7.64
CA HIS A 432 15.84 -15.51 -7.62
C HIS A 432 16.23 -14.95 -6.26
N ASN A 433 17.51 -15.00 -5.92
CA ASN A 433 18.01 -14.16 -4.83
C ASN A 433 18.24 -12.75 -5.37
N LEU A 434 17.90 -11.75 -4.57
CA LEU A 434 18.13 -10.34 -4.87
C LEU A 434 19.38 -9.88 -4.14
N VAL A 435 20.33 -9.30 -4.86
CA VAL A 435 21.56 -8.76 -4.28
C VAL A 435 21.62 -7.26 -4.51
N VAL A 436 21.85 -6.51 -3.44
CA VAL A 436 22.01 -5.05 -3.48
C VAL A 436 23.47 -4.76 -3.18
N VAL A 437 24.11 -4.01 -4.06
CA VAL A 437 25.55 -3.68 -4.01
C VAL A 437 25.72 -2.18 -4.01
N ASN A 438 26.46 -1.64 -3.03
CA ASN A 438 26.86 -0.24 -3.08
C ASN A 438 28.00 -0.04 -4.09
N LYS A 439 27.83 0.86 -5.05
CA LYS A 439 28.83 1.14 -6.09
C LYS A 439 29.83 2.22 -5.71
N ASP A 440 29.52 2.97 -4.65
CA ASP A 440 30.27 4.13 -4.22
C ASP A 440 30.86 3.93 -2.83
N ASP A 441 31.90 4.70 -2.49
CA ASP A 441 32.45 4.78 -1.13
C ASP A 441 31.64 5.72 -0.20
N ARG A 442 30.37 5.98 -0.56
CA ARG A 442 29.46 6.86 0.18
C ARG A 442 28.43 6.01 0.92
N PRO A 443 28.15 6.29 2.21
CA PRO A 443 27.16 5.54 2.95
C PRO A 443 25.75 5.68 2.40
N VAL A 444 25.05 4.55 2.25
CA VAL A 444 23.63 4.50 1.89
C VAL A 444 22.91 3.58 2.86
N GLU A 445 21.78 4.05 3.38
CA GLU A 445 20.88 3.24 4.21
C GLU A 445 19.67 2.81 3.38
N VAL A 446 19.24 1.56 3.52
CA VAL A 446 18.07 0.99 2.82
C VAL A 446 17.15 0.31 3.81
N ASP A 447 15.86 0.65 3.73
CA ASP A 447 14.77 0.04 4.48
C ASP A 447 14.22 -1.14 3.67
N TRP A 448 13.56 -0.87 2.55
CA TRP A 448 12.97 -1.91 1.69
C TRP A 448 13.12 -1.65 0.19
N ILE A 449 12.93 -2.71 -0.58
CA ILE A 449 12.89 -2.73 -2.04
C ILE A 449 11.58 -3.35 -2.53
N ARG A 450 11.00 -2.83 -3.61
CA ARG A 450 9.79 -3.39 -4.25
C ARG A 450 9.88 -3.27 -5.76
N PHE A 451 9.27 -4.21 -6.49
CA PHE A 451 9.12 -4.14 -7.93
C PHE A 451 7.66 -3.89 -8.31
N GLU A 452 7.43 -3.09 -9.34
CA GLU A 452 6.09 -2.77 -9.83
C GLU A 452 6.00 -2.83 -11.35
N ASN A 453 4.76 -3.00 -11.83
CA ASN A 453 4.40 -2.83 -13.23
C ASN A 453 3.60 -1.55 -13.38
N GLN A 454 4.26 -0.48 -13.80
CA GLN A 454 3.63 0.81 -14.01
C GLN A 454 3.19 0.94 -15.45
N THR A 455 1.89 0.79 -15.72
CA THR A 455 1.36 0.65 -17.08
C THR A 455 0.97 1.97 -17.75
N GLY A 456 1.07 3.11 -17.06
CA GLY A 456 0.67 4.42 -17.58
C GLY A 456 1.61 4.98 -18.65
N ALA A 457 1.07 5.85 -19.51
CA ALA A 457 1.79 6.54 -20.60
C ALA A 457 2.97 7.38 -20.08
N TYR A 458 2.87 7.91 -18.85
CA TYR A 458 3.96 8.63 -18.17
C TYR A 458 5.23 7.78 -18.08
N TYR A 459 5.08 6.47 -17.83
CA TYR A 459 6.20 5.55 -17.63
C TYR A 459 6.66 4.90 -18.94
N SER A 460 5.74 4.66 -19.87
CA SER A 460 6.04 3.99 -21.14
C SER A 460 6.48 4.95 -22.26
N GLY A 461 6.17 6.24 -22.13
CA GLY A 461 6.30 7.23 -23.22
C GLY A 461 5.31 7.02 -24.37
N GLN A 462 4.37 6.08 -24.24
CA GLN A 462 3.40 5.74 -25.29
C GLN A 462 2.02 6.28 -24.93
N TYR A 463 1.65 7.40 -25.56
CA TYR A 463 0.34 8.00 -25.42
C TYR A 463 -0.63 7.46 -26.48
N PRO A 464 -1.84 7.04 -26.11
CA PRO A 464 -2.82 6.51 -27.05
C PRO A 464 -3.31 7.61 -28.01
N ASN A 465 -3.48 7.25 -29.28
CA ASN A 465 -4.19 8.05 -30.27
C ASN A 465 -5.49 7.34 -30.64
N LEU A 466 -6.60 7.79 -30.06
CA LEU A 466 -7.92 7.19 -30.21
C LEU A 466 -8.56 7.51 -31.56
N PHE A 467 -8.22 8.65 -32.18
CA PHE A 467 -8.70 8.95 -33.53
C PHE A 467 -8.16 7.96 -34.57
N LEU A 468 -6.89 7.55 -34.46
CA LEU A 468 -6.34 6.50 -35.31
C LEU A 468 -7.05 5.15 -35.07
N LYS A 469 -7.33 4.82 -33.81
CA LYS A 469 -8.08 3.60 -33.46
C LYS A 469 -9.52 3.63 -34.02
N ALA A 470 -10.14 4.81 -34.02
CA ALA A 470 -11.46 5.04 -34.60
C ALA A 470 -11.47 5.13 -36.14
N GLY A 471 -10.32 4.97 -36.80
CA GLY A 471 -10.22 4.86 -38.26
C GLY A 471 -9.92 6.15 -39.03
N TYR A 472 -9.60 7.25 -38.33
CA TYR A 472 -9.13 8.48 -38.97
C TYR A 472 -7.63 8.38 -39.31
N SER A 473 -7.20 9.03 -40.38
CA SER A 473 -5.78 9.07 -40.75
C SER A 473 -5.01 10.11 -39.93
N GLN A 474 -3.70 9.91 -39.75
CA GLN A 474 -2.85 10.87 -39.03
C GLN A 474 -2.93 12.27 -39.65
N GLN A 475 -2.98 12.36 -40.99
CA GLN A 475 -3.09 13.64 -41.70
C GLN A 475 -4.39 14.39 -41.34
N GLU A 476 -5.50 13.67 -41.22
CA GLU A 476 -6.78 14.27 -40.82
C GLU A 476 -6.76 14.72 -39.36
N VAL A 477 -6.15 13.92 -38.47
CA VAL A 477 -6.00 14.26 -37.05
C VAL A 477 -5.15 15.53 -36.90
N ASP A 478 -4.00 15.58 -37.57
CA ASP A 478 -3.12 16.75 -37.56
C ASP A 478 -3.84 17.99 -38.10
N ALA A 479 -4.60 17.85 -39.20
CA ALA A 479 -5.37 18.95 -39.78
C ALA A 479 -6.48 19.45 -38.84
N LYS A 480 -7.19 18.54 -38.15
CA LYS A 480 -8.26 18.89 -37.20
C LYS A 480 -7.68 19.61 -35.99
N LEU A 481 -6.56 19.13 -35.44
CA LEU A 481 -5.86 19.76 -34.32
C LEU A 481 -5.30 21.14 -34.71
N ALA A 482 -4.63 21.25 -35.86
CA ALA A 482 -4.11 22.51 -36.37
C ALA A 482 -5.22 23.54 -36.62
N LYS A 483 -6.37 23.10 -37.14
CA LYS A 483 -7.54 23.96 -37.32
C LYS A 483 -8.07 24.48 -35.98
N ALA A 484 -8.22 23.60 -34.98
CA ALA A 484 -8.71 24.00 -33.65
C ALA A 484 -7.76 25.02 -32.99
N TYR A 485 -6.46 24.80 -33.08
CA TYR A 485 -5.47 25.78 -32.62
C TYR A 485 -5.60 27.12 -33.37
N HIS A 486 -5.65 27.08 -34.71
CA HIS A 486 -5.82 28.28 -35.51
C HIS A 486 -7.08 29.05 -35.13
N ASP A 487 -8.23 28.38 -35.02
CA ASP A 487 -9.50 29.04 -34.67
C ASP A 487 -9.43 29.78 -33.33
N LEU A 488 -8.69 29.24 -32.37
CA LEU A 488 -8.55 29.78 -31.01
C LEU A 488 -7.44 30.81 -30.82
N PHE A 489 -6.31 30.68 -31.53
CA PHE A 489 -5.14 31.52 -31.28
C PHE A 489 -4.82 32.50 -32.42
N GLU A 490 -5.23 32.21 -33.65
CA GLU A 490 -4.79 32.93 -34.84
C GLU A 490 -5.96 33.55 -35.63
N GLY A 491 -7.12 32.90 -35.56
CA GLY A 491 -8.31 33.17 -36.34
C GLY A 491 -9.07 34.45 -35.94
N PRO A 492 -10.16 34.76 -36.66
CA PRO A 492 -10.94 35.99 -36.44
C PRO A 492 -11.66 36.03 -35.09
N ASN A 493 -11.95 34.86 -34.52
CA ASN A 493 -12.63 34.72 -33.23
C ASN A 493 -11.70 34.21 -32.12
N ARG A 494 -10.39 34.43 -32.30
CA ARG A 494 -9.37 33.99 -31.35
C ARG A 494 -9.61 34.56 -29.96
N VAL A 495 -9.11 33.83 -28.97
CA VAL A 495 -9.06 34.25 -27.56
C VAL A 495 -7.69 34.79 -27.17
N TYR A 496 -6.68 34.66 -28.04
CA TYR A 496 -5.31 35.16 -27.83
C TYR A 496 -5.11 36.56 -28.45
N PHE A 497 -4.57 37.50 -27.68
CA PHE A 497 -4.38 38.89 -28.09
C PHE A 497 -2.98 39.39 -27.73
N GLU A 498 -2.23 39.85 -28.73
CA GLU A 498 -0.89 40.42 -28.54
C GLU A 498 -0.96 41.86 -28.01
N VAL A 499 -0.05 42.19 -27.10
CA VAL A 499 0.14 43.50 -26.47
C VAL A 499 1.58 43.95 -26.72
N GLY A 500 1.74 44.87 -27.67
CA GLY A 500 3.06 45.28 -28.16
C GLY A 500 3.85 44.09 -28.73
N ASP A 501 5.18 44.21 -28.70
CA ASP A 501 6.05 43.24 -29.37
C ASP A 501 6.39 42.01 -28.51
N SER A 502 5.91 41.93 -27.27
CA SER A 502 6.49 41.01 -26.28
C SER A 502 5.52 40.41 -25.26
N MET A 503 4.24 40.78 -25.29
CA MET A 503 3.25 40.27 -24.34
C MET A 503 2.00 39.84 -25.08
N ALA A 504 1.20 38.98 -24.46
CA ALA A 504 -0.12 38.61 -24.94
C ALA A 504 -0.98 38.10 -23.80
N TYR A 505 -2.30 38.10 -23.96
CA TYR A 505 -3.23 37.52 -22.99
C TYR A 505 -4.23 36.61 -23.68
N VAL A 506 -4.86 35.73 -22.88
CA VAL A 506 -6.02 34.95 -23.27
C VAL A 506 -7.25 35.58 -22.61
N SER A 507 -8.28 35.88 -23.40
CA SER A 507 -9.48 36.58 -22.94
C SER A 507 -10.71 35.71 -22.99
N ASP A 508 -11.50 35.76 -21.93
CA ASP A 508 -12.89 35.34 -21.96
C ASP A 508 -13.72 36.42 -22.64
N LEU A 509 -14.02 36.18 -23.93
CA LEU A 509 -14.72 37.14 -24.77
C LEU A 509 -16.15 37.43 -24.30
N LYS A 510 -16.81 36.49 -23.63
CA LYS A 510 -18.21 36.64 -23.22
C LYS A 510 -18.35 37.44 -21.93
N ASN A 511 -17.33 37.40 -21.08
CA ASN A 511 -17.29 38.14 -19.81
C ASN A 511 -16.42 39.41 -19.88
N HIS A 512 -15.75 39.64 -21.01
CA HIS A 512 -14.90 40.82 -21.26
C HIS A 512 -13.75 40.96 -20.23
N ASP A 513 -13.20 39.83 -19.81
CA ASP A 513 -12.05 39.76 -18.90
C ASP A 513 -10.97 38.78 -19.39
N ALA A 514 -9.79 38.86 -18.80
CA ALA A 514 -8.77 37.82 -18.87
C ALA A 514 -8.69 37.16 -17.49
N ARG A 515 -8.62 35.83 -17.46
CA ARG A 515 -8.70 35.03 -16.23
C ARG A 515 -7.45 34.20 -16.02
N SER A 516 -7.04 33.99 -14.76
CA SER A 516 -5.89 33.15 -14.43
C SER A 516 -6.00 31.75 -15.03
N GLU A 517 -7.20 31.16 -15.01
CA GLU A 517 -7.56 29.91 -15.68
C GLU A 517 -7.20 29.95 -17.18
N GLY A 518 -7.77 30.87 -17.94
CA GLY A 518 -7.55 30.95 -19.39
C GLY A 518 -6.11 31.27 -19.78
N LEU A 519 -5.44 32.09 -18.98
CA LEU A 519 -4.02 32.42 -19.16
C LEU A 519 -3.15 31.17 -18.96
N SER A 520 -3.40 30.40 -17.91
CA SER A 520 -2.66 29.16 -17.63
C SER A 520 -3.00 28.05 -18.64
N TYR A 521 -4.24 27.99 -19.13
CA TYR A 521 -4.64 27.10 -20.22
C TYR A 521 -3.97 27.44 -21.54
N GLY A 522 -3.86 28.73 -21.86
CA GLY A 522 -3.10 29.20 -23.02
C GLY A 522 -1.63 28.79 -22.96
N MET A 523 -1.00 28.90 -21.78
CA MET A 523 0.35 28.40 -21.53
C MET A 523 0.43 26.87 -21.70
N MET A 524 -0.56 26.12 -21.23
CA MET A 524 -0.60 24.66 -21.40
C MET A 524 -0.69 24.26 -22.87
N VAL A 525 -1.58 24.88 -23.63
CA VAL A 525 -1.68 24.66 -25.08
C VAL A 525 -0.36 24.97 -25.77
N ALA A 526 0.24 26.12 -25.46
CA ALA A 526 1.48 26.56 -26.07
C ALA A 526 2.65 25.62 -25.75
N VAL A 527 2.78 25.15 -24.50
CA VAL A 527 3.86 24.23 -24.14
C VAL A 527 3.65 22.85 -24.76
N GLN A 528 2.42 22.32 -24.84
CA GLN A 528 2.13 21.02 -25.46
C GLN A 528 2.38 21.04 -26.97
N LEU A 529 1.99 22.11 -27.66
CA LEU A 529 2.13 22.26 -29.13
C LEU A 529 3.45 22.93 -29.57
N ASP A 530 4.42 23.03 -28.67
CA ASP A 530 5.76 23.57 -28.93
C ASP A 530 5.75 25.00 -29.50
N LYS A 531 4.93 25.88 -28.91
CA LYS A 531 4.76 27.29 -29.29
C LYS A 531 5.43 28.22 -28.29
N LYS A 532 6.76 28.13 -28.17
CA LYS A 532 7.55 28.90 -27.18
C LYS A 532 7.24 30.40 -27.13
N GLU A 533 7.18 31.06 -28.28
CA GLU A 533 6.93 32.52 -28.32
C GLU A 533 5.53 32.89 -27.79
N VAL A 534 4.52 32.07 -28.07
CA VAL A 534 3.16 32.25 -27.54
C VAL A 534 3.17 32.09 -26.02
N PHE A 535 3.83 31.04 -25.52
CA PHE A 535 4.00 30.81 -24.08
C PHE A 535 4.68 31.99 -23.40
N ASP A 536 5.83 32.43 -23.91
CA ASP A 536 6.64 33.49 -23.33
C ASP A 536 5.88 34.84 -23.31
N ARG A 537 5.06 35.11 -24.32
CA ARG A 537 4.20 36.31 -24.37
C ARG A 537 3.09 36.26 -23.32
N ILE A 538 2.41 35.12 -23.19
CA ILE A 538 1.36 34.93 -22.17
C ILE A 538 1.96 35.06 -20.78
N TRP A 539 3.06 34.35 -20.51
CA TRP A 539 3.72 34.39 -19.20
C TRP A 539 4.15 35.80 -18.80
N ARG A 540 4.80 36.54 -19.71
CA ARG A 540 5.25 37.92 -19.43
C ARG A 540 4.09 38.84 -19.09
N TRP A 541 2.98 38.75 -19.82
CA TRP A 541 1.79 39.55 -19.54
C TRP A 541 1.17 39.15 -18.20
N THR A 542 0.95 37.86 -17.97
CA THR A 542 0.38 37.31 -16.73
C THR A 542 1.18 37.76 -15.52
N LYS A 543 2.50 37.54 -15.54
CA LYS A 543 3.41 37.95 -14.47
C LYS A 543 3.36 39.44 -14.20
N HIS A 544 3.29 40.25 -15.24
CA HIS A 544 3.33 41.71 -15.11
C HIS A 544 2.03 42.29 -14.55
N TYR A 545 0.87 41.84 -15.06
CA TYR A 545 -0.42 42.48 -14.76
C TYR A 545 -1.23 41.76 -13.67
N THR A 546 -1.06 40.46 -13.50
CA THR A 546 -1.92 39.65 -12.61
C THR A 546 -1.21 39.15 -11.36
N GLN A 547 0.08 38.86 -11.43
CA GLN A 547 0.84 38.35 -10.27
C GLN A 547 1.05 39.42 -9.21
N GLN A 548 0.77 39.06 -7.96
CA GLN A 548 1.05 39.91 -6.81
C GLN A 548 2.55 39.88 -6.48
N GLN A 549 3.18 41.05 -6.39
CA GLN A 549 4.63 41.20 -6.17
C GLN A 549 5.00 41.55 -4.71
N GLY A 550 4.15 41.16 -3.76
CA GLY A 550 4.43 41.29 -2.33
C GLY A 550 3.21 41.10 -1.44
N GLY A 551 3.43 41.19 -0.13
CA GLY A 551 2.38 41.05 0.87
C GLY A 551 1.86 39.61 1.03
N PRO A 552 0.74 39.41 1.74
CA PRO A 552 0.21 38.06 2.00
C PRO A 552 -0.10 37.24 0.74
N ARG A 553 -0.51 37.91 -0.35
CA ARG A 553 -0.80 37.29 -1.64
C ARG A 553 0.40 37.13 -2.54
N ASP A 554 1.62 37.39 -2.06
CA ASP A 554 2.81 37.33 -2.90
C ASP A 554 2.84 36.05 -3.73
N SER A 555 3.14 36.22 -5.02
CA SER A 555 3.22 35.17 -6.05
C SER A 555 1.91 34.54 -6.53
N TYR A 556 0.77 34.84 -5.91
CA TYR A 556 -0.55 34.45 -6.44
C TYR A 556 -1.04 35.42 -7.50
N PHE A 557 -2.02 35.00 -8.29
CA PHE A 557 -2.47 35.71 -9.47
C PHE A 557 -3.91 36.18 -9.30
N ALA A 558 -4.15 37.45 -9.58
CA ALA A 558 -5.50 38.00 -9.67
C ALA A 558 -6.32 37.18 -10.68
N TRP A 559 -7.40 36.56 -10.23
CA TRP A 559 -8.15 35.60 -11.05
C TRP A 559 -8.89 36.24 -12.22
N SER A 560 -9.20 37.54 -12.14
CA SER A 560 -9.88 38.30 -13.20
C SER A 560 -9.35 39.72 -13.30
N ILE A 561 -9.06 40.13 -14.55
CA ILE A 561 -8.56 41.45 -14.91
C ILE A 561 -9.26 41.92 -16.18
N ASN A 562 -9.56 43.22 -16.26
CA ASN A 562 -10.08 43.84 -17.47
C ASN A 562 -8.89 44.12 -18.43
N PRO A 563 -8.80 43.45 -19.59
CA PRO A 563 -7.64 43.55 -20.46
C PRO A 563 -7.56 44.86 -21.27
N GLU A 564 -8.65 45.63 -21.36
CA GLU A 564 -8.64 46.94 -22.04
C GLU A 564 -8.03 48.02 -21.15
N THR A 565 -8.34 47.99 -19.86
CA THR A 565 -7.91 48.99 -18.87
C THR A 565 -6.69 48.54 -18.05
N MET A 566 -6.36 47.25 -18.09
CA MET A 566 -5.35 46.60 -17.24
C MET A 566 -5.64 46.72 -15.74
N VAL A 567 -6.92 46.95 -15.38
CA VAL A 567 -7.36 47.02 -13.98
C VAL A 567 -7.89 45.66 -13.54
N LYS A 568 -7.36 45.14 -12.43
CA LYS A 568 -7.83 43.90 -11.82
C LYS A 568 -9.29 44.05 -11.38
N ASN A 569 -10.15 43.14 -11.81
CA ASN A 569 -11.54 43.06 -11.34
C ASN A 569 -11.60 42.49 -9.91
N SER A 570 -10.63 41.64 -9.56
CA SER A 570 -10.44 41.10 -8.23
C SER A 570 -8.96 40.98 -7.89
N GLU A 571 -8.61 41.18 -6.61
CA GLU A 571 -7.26 40.91 -6.10
C GLU A 571 -7.07 39.46 -5.64
N GLY A 572 -8.16 38.68 -5.55
CA GLY A 572 -8.14 37.29 -5.10
C GLY A 572 -7.69 36.31 -6.19
N SER A 573 -7.45 35.07 -5.79
CA SER A 573 -6.87 34.01 -6.62
C SER A 573 -7.93 32.98 -7.04
N ALA A 574 -7.58 32.07 -7.96
CA ALA A 574 -8.37 30.90 -8.32
C ALA A 574 -7.43 29.71 -8.45
N SER A 575 -7.52 28.77 -7.50
CA SER A 575 -6.51 27.75 -7.21
C SER A 575 -6.10 26.90 -8.42
N ASP A 576 -7.01 26.65 -9.36
CA ASP A 576 -6.72 25.93 -10.60
C ASP A 576 -5.74 26.69 -11.51
N GLY A 577 -5.86 28.02 -11.57
CA GLY A 577 -4.91 28.89 -12.24
C GLY A 577 -3.48 28.69 -11.71
N GLU A 578 -3.28 28.78 -10.39
CA GLU A 578 -1.97 28.51 -9.77
C GLU A 578 -1.45 27.10 -10.06
N LEU A 579 -2.30 26.07 -9.97
CA LEU A 579 -1.95 24.68 -10.27
C LEU A 579 -1.44 24.53 -11.72
N PHE A 580 -2.13 25.12 -12.68
CA PHE A 580 -1.71 25.07 -14.08
C PHE A 580 -0.47 25.93 -14.36
N PHE A 581 -0.31 27.12 -13.76
CA PHE A 581 0.89 27.94 -13.95
C PHE A 581 2.15 27.19 -13.52
N VAL A 582 2.16 26.60 -12.32
CA VAL A 582 3.32 25.83 -11.85
C VAL A 582 3.59 24.64 -12.78
N THR A 583 2.57 23.87 -13.13
CA THR A 583 2.71 22.69 -14.00
C THR A 583 3.27 23.06 -15.38
N THR A 584 2.75 24.12 -16.00
CA THR A 584 3.15 24.56 -17.34
C THR A 584 4.57 25.15 -17.35
N LEU A 585 4.99 25.84 -16.29
CA LEU A 585 6.36 26.31 -16.13
C LEU A 585 7.37 25.16 -15.95
N LEU A 586 7.01 24.11 -15.19
CA LEU A 586 7.83 22.91 -15.08
C LEU A 586 7.95 22.18 -16.43
N PHE A 587 6.85 22.06 -17.18
CA PHE A 587 6.88 21.55 -18.56
C PHE A 587 7.74 22.41 -19.48
N ALA A 588 7.65 23.73 -19.41
CA ALA A 588 8.46 24.64 -20.22
C ALA A 588 9.95 24.51 -19.88
N SER A 589 10.30 24.37 -18.61
CA SER A 589 11.67 24.07 -18.17
C SER A 589 12.17 22.76 -18.79
N ASN A 590 11.36 21.70 -18.74
CA ASN A 590 11.74 20.40 -19.27
C ASN A 590 11.88 20.41 -20.80
N ARG A 591 11.02 21.16 -21.51
CA ARG A 591 11.03 21.22 -22.99
C ARG A 591 12.08 22.18 -23.56
N TRP A 592 12.15 23.40 -23.03
CA TRP A 592 12.92 24.50 -23.63
C TRP A 592 14.15 24.91 -22.82
N ARG A 593 14.38 24.28 -21.65
CA ARG A 593 15.45 24.65 -20.70
C ARG A 593 15.29 26.09 -20.19
N ASN A 594 16.17 26.51 -19.30
CA ASN A 594 16.02 27.76 -18.53
C ASN A 594 16.96 28.90 -18.97
N ASP A 595 17.73 28.70 -20.03
CA ASP A 595 18.75 29.65 -20.53
C ASP A 595 18.26 30.51 -21.73
N THR A 596 16.95 30.51 -22.00
CA THR A 596 16.35 31.13 -23.20
C THR A 596 15.62 32.46 -22.94
N GLY A 597 15.93 33.13 -21.82
CA GLY A 597 15.43 34.46 -21.46
C GLY A 597 14.39 34.47 -20.32
N ILE A 598 13.63 33.39 -20.16
CA ILE A 598 12.82 33.10 -18.97
C ILE A 598 13.41 31.85 -18.33
N ASP A 599 13.74 31.93 -17.05
CA ASP A 599 14.09 30.76 -16.25
C ASP A 599 12.80 30.13 -15.72
N TYR A 600 12.18 29.25 -16.51
CA TYR A 600 10.86 28.69 -16.22
C TYR A 600 10.84 27.94 -14.90
N TYR A 601 11.91 27.19 -14.60
CA TYR A 601 12.03 26.48 -13.34
C TYR A 601 12.10 27.45 -12.17
N ALA A 602 12.91 28.51 -12.25
CA ALA A 602 12.98 29.52 -11.19
C ALA A 602 11.63 30.23 -10.99
N GLU A 603 10.85 30.46 -12.06
CA GLU A 603 9.50 31.02 -11.95
C GLU A 603 8.52 30.06 -11.26
N ALA A 604 8.55 28.76 -11.61
CA ALA A 604 7.74 27.75 -10.92
C ALA A 604 8.11 27.68 -9.43
N ARG A 605 9.42 27.67 -9.13
CA ARG A 605 9.95 27.69 -7.76
C ARG A 605 9.54 28.91 -6.98
N ARG A 606 9.55 30.09 -7.61
CA ARG A 606 9.09 31.32 -6.97
C ARG A 606 7.64 31.21 -6.49
N ILE A 607 6.76 30.60 -7.28
CA ILE A 607 5.36 30.39 -6.89
C ILE A 607 5.26 29.38 -5.75
N LEU A 608 5.94 28.24 -5.86
CA LEU A 608 5.92 27.17 -4.85
C LEU A 608 6.51 27.62 -3.51
N ASP A 609 7.68 28.26 -3.53
CA ASP A 609 8.35 28.74 -2.32
C ASP A 609 7.49 29.78 -1.60
N ALA A 610 6.84 30.68 -2.36
CA ALA A 610 5.93 31.66 -1.79
C ALA A 610 4.59 31.09 -1.33
N MET A 611 4.12 29.98 -1.91
CA MET A 611 2.98 29.21 -1.40
C MET A 611 3.33 28.58 -0.05
N TRP A 612 4.48 27.91 0.06
CA TRP A 612 4.93 27.24 1.29
C TRP A 612 5.36 28.20 2.40
N ALA A 613 5.71 29.45 2.06
CA ALA A 613 5.98 30.49 3.05
C ALA A 613 4.71 31.07 3.69
N LYS A 614 3.49 30.70 3.24
CA LYS A 614 2.24 31.26 3.78
C LYS A 614 1.89 30.59 5.11
N ASP A 615 1.56 31.42 6.10
CA ASP A 615 1.19 31.01 7.45
C ASP A 615 -0.27 31.34 7.80
N GLY A 616 -1.06 31.79 6.82
CA GLY A 616 -2.42 32.28 7.02
C GLY A 616 -2.52 33.78 7.30
N THR A 617 -1.39 34.51 7.35
CA THR A 617 -1.39 35.97 7.49
C THR A 617 -2.27 36.63 6.44
N GLY A 618 -3.11 37.59 6.85
CA GLY A 618 -4.05 38.27 5.96
C GLY A 618 -5.20 37.38 5.45
N GLY A 619 -5.37 36.19 6.04
CA GLY A 619 -6.35 35.20 5.59
C GLY A 619 -5.98 34.56 4.25
N ILE A 620 -4.68 34.52 3.91
CA ILE A 620 -4.19 33.90 2.67
C ILE A 620 -3.43 32.63 3.05
N HIS A 621 -3.90 31.51 2.53
CA HIS A 621 -3.37 30.18 2.81
C HIS A 621 -2.69 29.59 1.58
N HIS A 622 -2.27 28.33 1.70
CA HIS A 622 -1.75 27.55 0.60
C HIS A 622 -2.84 27.30 -0.46
N VAL A 623 -2.46 27.02 -1.70
CA VAL A 623 -3.44 26.59 -2.73
C VAL A 623 -3.99 25.21 -2.38
N ILE A 624 -3.16 24.35 -1.79
CA ILE A 624 -3.54 23.01 -1.31
C ILE A 624 -3.73 23.06 0.20
N ASN A 625 -4.91 22.64 0.68
CA ASN A 625 -5.18 22.52 2.11
C ASN A 625 -4.26 21.47 2.74
N LEU A 626 -3.46 21.89 3.73
CA LEU A 626 -2.43 21.04 4.35
C LEU A 626 -3.01 19.91 5.20
N GLU A 627 -4.15 20.12 5.84
CA GLU A 627 -4.81 19.12 6.69
C GLU A 627 -5.49 18.07 5.81
N HIS A 628 -6.29 18.52 4.85
CA HIS A 628 -7.08 17.65 3.99
C HIS A 628 -6.32 17.09 2.81
N LYS A 629 -5.12 17.63 2.49
CA LYS A 629 -4.30 17.26 1.33
C LYS A 629 -5.08 17.35 0.01
N GLN A 630 -5.89 18.39 -0.10
CA GLN A 630 -6.78 18.63 -1.24
C GLN A 630 -6.64 20.08 -1.69
N ILE A 631 -6.66 20.32 -3.00
CA ILE A 631 -6.68 21.68 -3.53
C ILE A 631 -7.92 22.41 -2.98
N SER A 632 -7.75 23.66 -2.57
CA SER A 632 -8.85 24.50 -2.09
C SER A 632 -9.58 25.17 -3.26
N PHE A 633 -10.82 25.60 -3.06
CA PHE A 633 -11.52 26.44 -4.06
C PHE A 633 -10.75 27.74 -4.30
N VAL A 634 -10.42 28.45 -3.21
CA VAL A 634 -9.50 29.60 -3.24
C VAL A 634 -8.67 29.63 -1.96
N PRO A 635 -7.42 30.11 -2.00
CA PRO A 635 -6.57 30.20 -0.81
C PRO A 635 -7.03 31.29 0.19
N GLU A 636 -8.02 32.11 -0.15
CA GLU A 636 -8.48 33.21 0.70
C GLU A 636 -9.62 32.84 1.68
N GLY A 637 -9.35 33.06 2.96
CA GLY A 637 -10.33 33.01 4.04
C GLY A 637 -11.09 31.68 4.08
N GLY A 638 -12.42 31.76 4.20
CA GLY A 638 -13.27 30.56 4.23
C GLY A 638 -13.29 29.76 2.93
N GLY A 639 -12.76 30.26 1.83
CA GLY A 639 -12.59 29.51 0.57
C GLY A 639 -11.57 28.38 0.67
N TYR A 640 -10.69 28.42 1.68
CA TYR A 640 -9.65 27.43 1.94
C TYR A 640 -10.20 26.14 2.57
N GLU A 641 -11.45 26.16 3.05
CA GLU A 641 -12.09 25.08 3.82
C GLU A 641 -12.99 24.16 2.97
N TRP A 642 -13.00 24.36 1.64
CA TRP A 642 -13.75 23.54 0.70
C TRP A 642 -13.08 23.57 -0.68
N THR A 643 -13.61 22.80 -1.63
CA THR A 643 -12.95 22.53 -2.91
C THR A 643 -13.91 22.51 -4.10
N ASP A 644 -13.34 22.30 -5.27
CA ASP A 644 -14.00 22.13 -6.55
C ASP A 644 -13.46 20.84 -7.18
N PRO A 645 -14.30 19.82 -7.47
CA PRO A 645 -13.85 18.58 -8.06
C PRO A 645 -13.06 18.74 -9.36
N SER A 646 -13.32 19.79 -10.14
CA SER A 646 -12.60 20.08 -11.38
C SER A 646 -11.16 20.53 -11.16
N TYR A 647 -10.81 20.98 -9.96
CA TYR A 647 -9.45 21.43 -9.63
C TYR A 647 -8.55 20.25 -9.22
N HIS A 648 -9.14 19.07 -8.96
CA HIS A 648 -8.40 17.86 -8.65
C HIS A 648 -7.79 17.25 -9.91
N VAL A 649 -6.49 17.51 -10.10
CA VAL A 649 -5.69 16.95 -11.21
C VAL A 649 -4.56 16.07 -10.64
N PRO A 650 -4.84 14.81 -10.22
CA PRO A 650 -3.84 13.94 -9.58
C PRO A 650 -2.57 13.76 -10.43
N ALA A 651 -2.73 13.72 -11.76
CA ALA A 651 -1.62 13.59 -12.69
C ALA A 651 -0.59 14.74 -12.58
N PHE A 652 -1.04 15.97 -12.30
CA PHE A 652 -0.13 17.10 -12.11
C PHE A 652 0.61 16.99 -10.78
N LEU A 653 -0.09 16.56 -9.72
CA LEU A 653 0.52 16.38 -8.40
C LEU A 653 1.57 15.25 -8.40
N GLU A 654 1.34 14.16 -9.13
CA GLU A 654 2.38 13.14 -9.35
C GLU A 654 3.58 13.71 -10.11
N PHE A 655 3.33 14.56 -11.11
CA PHE A 655 4.39 15.21 -11.86
C PHE A 655 5.18 16.20 -10.98
N TRP A 656 4.51 16.97 -10.11
CA TRP A 656 5.17 17.86 -9.15
C TRP A 656 6.05 17.08 -8.18
N ALA A 657 5.59 15.91 -7.72
CA ALA A 657 6.38 15.03 -6.87
C ALA A 657 7.70 14.57 -7.52
N ASP A 658 7.78 14.56 -8.86
CA ASP A 658 8.98 14.16 -9.59
C ASP A 658 9.85 15.36 -10.01
N PHE A 659 9.26 16.54 -10.24
CA PHE A 659 9.95 17.65 -10.91
C PHE A 659 9.97 18.98 -10.16
N ALA A 660 9.15 19.19 -9.12
CA ALA A 660 9.18 20.43 -8.35
C ALA A 660 10.47 20.59 -7.52
N ASN A 661 11.01 19.46 -7.03
CA ASN A 661 12.23 19.36 -6.23
C ASN A 661 12.28 20.37 -5.05
N ASP A 662 11.14 20.65 -4.44
CA ASP A 662 10.96 21.66 -3.40
C ASP A 662 10.94 21.10 -1.98
N GLY A 663 11.23 19.81 -1.82
CA GLY A 663 11.24 19.13 -0.53
C GLY A 663 9.86 18.65 -0.08
N HIS A 664 8.82 18.81 -0.89
CA HIS A 664 7.44 18.40 -0.58
C HIS A 664 6.95 17.25 -1.47
N GLU A 665 7.87 16.45 -2.01
CA GLU A 665 7.53 15.43 -3.02
C GLU A 665 6.52 14.40 -2.49
N GLN A 666 6.70 13.93 -1.25
CA GLN A 666 5.76 12.98 -0.64
C GLN A 666 4.39 13.63 -0.38
N PHE A 667 4.34 14.90 0.00
CA PHE A 667 3.08 15.61 0.20
C PHE A 667 2.28 15.66 -1.11
N TYR A 668 2.92 15.95 -2.25
CA TYR A 668 2.23 15.95 -3.54
C TYR A 668 1.70 14.56 -3.94
N ARG A 669 2.44 13.49 -3.65
CA ARG A 669 1.93 12.12 -3.86
C ARG A 669 0.71 11.82 -2.99
N ASP A 670 0.77 12.21 -1.71
CA ASP A 670 -0.36 12.05 -0.81
C ASP A 670 -1.58 12.84 -1.31
N CYS A 671 -1.38 14.05 -1.84
CA CYS A 671 -2.45 14.87 -2.44
C CYS A 671 -3.01 14.24 -3.72
N ALA A 672 -2.18 13.60 -4.55
CA ALA A 672 -2.63 12.87 -5.73
C ALA A 672 -3.52 11.69 -5.35
N ASP A 673 -3.08 10.86 -4.39
CA ASP A 673 -3.86 9.73 -3.89
C ASP A 673 -5.16 10.19 -3.20
N THR A 674 -5.07 11.26 -2.40
CA THR A 674 -6.25 11.85 -1.76
C THR A 674 -7.25 12.39 -2.79
N SER A 675 -6.77 12.99 -3.88
CA SER A 675 -7.62 13.50 -4.96
C SER A 675 -8.36 12.39 -5.68
N ARG A 676 -7.71 11.25 -5.96
CA ARG A 676 -8.37 10.06 -6.54
C ARG A 676 -9.50 9.59 -5.63
N VAL A 677 -9.19 9.38 -4.35
CA VAL A 677 -10.17 8.94 -3.34
C VAL A 677 -11.28 9.97 -3.11
N PHE A 678 -11.01 11.26 -3.25
CA PHE A 678 -12.02 12.32 -3.22
C PHE A 678 -13.00 12.21 -4.39
N LEU A 679 -12.52 12.00 -5.61
CA LEU A 679 -13.37 11.85 -6.79
C LEU A 679 -14.33 10.66 -6.67
N HIS A 680 -13.95 9.60 -5.94
CA HIS A 680 -14.85 8.49 -5.61
C HIS A 680 -16.10 8.94 -4.87
N ARG A 681 -15.94 9.92 -3.97
CA ARG A 681 -17.03 10.46 -3.14
C ARG A 681 -17.80 11.57 -3.85
N ALA A 682 -17.10 12.38 -4.65
CA ALA A 682 -17.67 13.56 -5.29
C ALA A 682 -18.50 13.22 -6.56
N CYS A 683 -18.19 12.12 -7.24
CA CYS A 683 -18.94 11.66 -8.41
C CYS A 683 -20.13 10.77 -8.00
N HIS A 684 -21.32 11.11 -8.48
CA HIS A 684 -22.56 10.42 -8.16
C HIS A 684 -22.52 8.94 -8.57
N PRO A 685 -22.90 8.00 -7.68
CA PRO A 685 -22.66 6.57 -7.85
C PRO A 685 -23.42 5.93 -9.02
N GLU A 686 -24.44 6.60 -9.59
CA GLU A 686 -25.20 6.06 -10.73
C GLU A 686 -24.82 6.72 -12.07
N THR A 687 -24.61 8.04 -12.06
CA THR A 687 -24.50 8.85 -13.28
C THR A 687 -23.06 9.26 -13.57
N GLY A 688 -22.15 9.18 -12.60
CA GLY A 688 -20.80 9.73 -12.68
C GLY A 688 -20.74 11.26 -12.64
N LEU A 689 -21.87 11.98 -12.59
CA LEU A 689 -21.88 13.44 -12.51
C LEU A 689 -21.39 13.93 -11.14
N ASN A 690 -20.72 15.08 -11.09
CA ASN A 690 -20.27 15.73 -9.86
C ASN A 690 -20.94 17.10 -9.65
N TYR A 691 -20.67 17.73 -8.51
CA TYR A 691 -20.99 19.15 -8.28
C TYR A 691 -19.84 20.03 -8.77
N ASP A 692 -20.12 21.26 -9.18
CA ASP A 692 -19.07 22.28 -9.37
C ASP A 692 -18.31 22.47 -8.05
N TYR A 693 -19.03 22.67 -6.93
CA TYR A 693 -18.40 22.92 -5.63
C TYR A 693 -18.76 21.85 -4.61
N ALA A 694 -17.75 21.43 -3.83
CA ALA A 694 -17.88 20.37 -2.85
C ALA A 694 -17.07 20.64 -1.57
N ASN A 695 -17.51 20.08 -0.45
CA ASN A 695 -16.69 19.98 0.75
C ASN A 695 -15.64 18.88 0.53
N PHE A 696 -14.56 18.86 1.32
CA PHE A 696 -13.48 17.86 1.21
C PHE A 696 -13.91 16.39 1.43
N ASP A 697 -15.11 16.17 1.99
CA ASP A 697 -15.73 14.84 2.11
C ASP A 697 -16.45 14.38 0.83
N GLY A 698 -16.58 15.26 -0.18
CA GLY A 698 -17.27 15.01 -1.46
C GLY A 698 -18.72 15.47 -1.49
N THR A 699 -19.27 15.98 -0.38
CA THR A 699 -20.65 16.48 -0.33
C THR A 699 -20.80 17.84 -1.02
N ALA A 700 -22.02 18.14 -1.47
CA ALA A 700 -22.35 19.39 -2.14
C ALA A 700 -22.01 20.63 -1.30
N HIS A 701 -21.42 21.65 -1.93
CA HIS A 701 -21.18 22.97 -1.31
C HIS A 701 -21.97 24.08 -2.05
N PRO A 702 -23.23 24.37 -1.67
CA PRO A 702 -23.98 25.46 -2.29
C PRO A 702 -23.44 26.82 -1.86
N THR A 703 -23.46 27.80 -2.77
CA THR A 703 -23.00 29.17 -2.49
C THR A 703 -24.15 30.16 -2.57
N ARG A 704 -23.89 31.41 -2.16
CA ARG A 704 -24.89 32.48 -2.28
C ARG A 704 -25.22 32.86 -3.74
N TRP A 705 -24.36 32.51 -4.69
CA TRP A 705 -24.51 32.88 -6.11
C TRP A 705 -24.99 31.72 -6.99
N MET A 706 -24.82 30.47 -6.56
CA MET A 706 -25.44 29.34 -7.23
C MET A 706 -25.72 28.15 -6.30
N PRO A 707 -26.85 27.45 -6.50
CA PRO A 707 -27.08 26.16 -5.86
C PRO A 707 -26.11 25.11 -6.40
N ALA A 708 -25.93 24.03 -5.63
CA ALA A 708 -25.07 22.93 -6.05
C ALA A 708 -25.66 22.19 -7.26
N GLY A 709 -24.80 21.82 -8.21
CA GLY A 709 -25.15 20.94 -9.32
C GLY A 709 -24.00 20.77 -10.29
N PHE A 710 -24.20 19.92 -11.30
CA PHE A 710 -23.27 19.75 -12.42
C PHE A 710 -23.42 20.94 -13.37
N ARG A 711 -22.42 21.82 -13.42
CA ARG A 711 -22.40 23.04 -14.25
C ARG A 711 -21.04 23.14 -14.96
N TYR A 712 -20.59 24.35 -15.27
CA TYR A 712 -19.45 24.58 -16.18
C TYR A 712 -18.13 24.02 -15.63
N ASP A 713 -17.87 24.15 -14.32
CA ASP A 713 -16.59 23.66 -13.75
C ASP A 713 -16.53 22.14 -13.82
N SER A 714 -17.67 21.48 -13.55
CA SER A 714 -17.80 20.03 -13.57
C SER A 714 -17.42 19.37 -14.89
N TRP A 715 -17.47 20.09 -16.01
CA TRP A 715 -17.14 19.51 -17.33
C TRP A 715 -15.69 19.04 -17.42
N ARG A 716 -14.78 19.61 -16.62
CA ARG A 716 -13.35 19.26 -16.61
C ARG A 716 -13.04 17.97 -15.85
N VAL A 717 -13.90 17.53 -14.93
CA VAL A 717 -13.70 16.30 -14.14
C VAL A 717 -13.48 15.06 -15.02
N PRO A 718 -14.33 14.75 -16.02
CA PRO A 718 -14.09 13.62 -16.92
C PRO A 718 -12.74 13.71 -17.66
N LEU A 719 -12.34 14.91 -18.06
CA LEU A 719 -11.06 15.17 -18.74
C LEU A 719 -9.87 14.90 -17.81
N ASN A 720 -9.96 15.31 -16.55
CA ASN A 720 -8.92 15.08 -15.54
C ASN A 720 -8.78 13.60 -15.18
N ILE A 721 -9.90 12.89 -15.03
CA ILE A 721 -9.94 11.45 -14.73
C ILE A 721 -9.31 10.65 -15.88
N ALA A 722 -9.69 10.95 -17.13
CA ALA A 722 -9.11 10.30 -18.30
C ALA A 722 -7.58 10.54 -18.41
N MET A 723 -7.13 11.77 -18.14
CA MET A 723 -5.71 12.08 -18.13
C MET A 723 -4.94 11.28 -17.06
N ASP A 724 -5.43 11.22 -15.82
CA ASP A 724 -4.78 10.43 -14.75
C ASP A 724 -4.76 8.92 -15.05
N TYR A 725 -5.85 8.38 -15.61
CA TYR A 725 -5.92 7.00 -16.07
C TYR A 725 -4.84 6.71 -17.10
N VAL A 726 -4.75 7.54 -18.14
CA VAL A 726 -3.78 7.37 -19.23
C VAL A 726 -2.36 7.56 -18.72
N TRP A 727 -2.09 8.61 -17.94
CA TRP A 727 -0.73 8.94 -17.52
C TRP A 727 -0.19 7.96 -16.49
N PHE A 728 -0.97 7.67 -15.44
CA PHE A 728 -0.48 6.91 -14.28
C PHE A 728 -1.21 5.59 -14.11
N GLY A 729 -2.53 5.55 -14.32
CA GLY A 729 -3.33 4.32 -14.19
C GLY A 729 -3.23 3.70 -12.81
N LYS A 730 -3.24 4.52 -11.75
CA LYS A 730 -3.14 4.08 -10.35
C LYS A 730 -4.50 3.75 -9.72
N ASP A 731 -5.60 4.16 -10.34
CA ASP A 731 -6.97 3.99 -9.84
C ASP A 731 -7.90 3.37 -10.91
N LYS A 732 -7.33 2.47 -11.73
CA LYS A 732 -7.99 1.94 -12.94
C LYS A 732 -9.39 1.42 -12.70
N ALA A 733 -9.56 0.55 -11.71
CA ALA A 733 -10.83 -0.12 -11.48
C ALA A 733 -11.98 0.88 -11.22
N TRP A 734 -11.72 1.94 -10.44
CA TRP A 734 -12.73 2.96 -10.21
C TRP A 734 -12.91 3.89 -11.42
N GLN A 735 -11.82 4.26 -12.08
CA GLN A 735 -11.86 5.13 -13.26
C GLN A 735 -12.62 4.46 -14.43
N GLU A 736 -12.48 3.15 -14.60
CA GLU A 736 -13.22 2.33 -15.57
C GLU A 736 -14.72 2.27 -15.23
N ASP A 737 -15.07 2.06 -13.95
CA ASP A 737 -16.46 2.13 -13.48
C ASP A 737 -17.07 3.53 -13.66
N TYR A 738 -16.32 4.59 -13.33
CA TYR A 738 -16.71 5.98 -13.56
C TYR A 738 -17.02 6.24 -15.04
N ALA A 739 -16.13 5.80 -15.93
CA ALA A 739 -16.28 5.99 -17.37
C ALA A 739 -17.57 5.34 -17.89
N ALA A 740 -17.85 4.12 -17.43
CA ALA A 740 -19.07 3.38 -17.78
C ALA A 740 -20.35 4.11 -17.31
N ARG A 741 -20.35 4.63 -16.07
CA ARG A 741 -21.48 5.39 -15.51
C ARG A 741 -21.70 6.72 -16.25
N PHE A 742 -20.63 7.50 -16.43
CA PHE A 742 -20.70 8.82 -17.03
C PHE A 742 -21.16 8.79 -18.50
N GLN A 743 -20.48 8.01 -19.34
CA GLN A 743 -20.89 7.87 -20.74
C GLN A 743 -22.20 7.10 -20.88
N GLY A 744 -22.46 6.12 -20.01
CA GLY A 744 -23.74 5.41 -19.96
C GLY A 744 -24.92 6.35 -19.69
N PHE A 745 -24.77 7.27 -18.72
CA PHE A 745 -25.76 8.31 -18.45
C PHE A 745 -25.96 9.23 -19.65
N LEU A 746 -24.90 9.82 -20.22
CA LEU A 746 -25.04 10.72 -21.36
C LEU A 746 -25.65 10.02 -22.59
N ARG A 747 -25.30 8.75 -22.81
CA ARG A 747 -25.91 7.92 -23.87
C ARG A 747 -27.40 7.70 -23.62
N SER A 748 -27.83 7.57 -22.37
CA SER A 748 -29.26 7.48 -22.00
C SER A 748 -30.04 8.77 -22.27
N GLN A 749 -29.37 9.93 -22.23
CA GLN A 749 -29.95 11.22 -22.58
C GLN A 749 -29.99 11.44 -24.11
N GLY A 750 -29.26 10.63 -24.88
CA GLY A 750 -29.10 10.74 -26.32
C GLY A 750 -27.83 11.48 -26.69
N ILE A 751 -26.96 10.83 -27.48
CA ILE A 751 -25.62 11.37 -27.84
C ILE A 751 -25.65 12.71 -28.59
N ASN A 752 -26.77 13.04 -29.23
CA ASN A 752 -26.98 14.31 -29.94
C ASN A 752 -27.86 15.31 -29.18
N GLU A 753 -28.32 14.95 -27.96
CA GLU A 753 -29.41 15.66 -27.28
C GLU A 753 -29.08 16.00 -25.81
N PHE A 754 -28.10 15.33 -25.18
CA PHE A 754 -27.75 15.61 -23.79
C PHE A 754 -27.39 17.10 -23.59
N VAL A 755 -27.76 17.66 -22.44
CA VAL A 755 -27.55 19.08 -22.14
C VAL A 755 -26.32 19.29 -21.27
N ASP A 756 -26.00 20.53 -21.00
CA ASP A 756 -24.73 20.94 -20.40
C ASP A 756 -24.81 21.24 -18.89
N GLN A 757 -26.01 21.08 -18.29
CA GLN A 757 -26.22 21.24 -16.85
C GLN A 757 -27.25 20.24 -16.32
N TYR A 758 -26.94 19.64 -15.17
CA TYR A 758 -27.75 18.61 -14.52
C TYR A 758 -27.74 18.76 -12.98
N ASN A 759 -28.73 18.21 -12.30
CA ASN A 759 -28.51 17.76 -10.93
C ASN A 759 -27.66 16.47 -10.98
N PRO A 760 -26.81 16.16 -9.97
CA PRO A 760 -25.93 14.98 -10.08
C PRO A 760 -26.65 13.64 -10.19
N ASP A 761 -27.92 13.56 -9.75
CA ASP A 761 -28.78 12.39 -9.97
C ASP A 761 -29.26 12.24 -11.43
N GLY A 762 -28.87 13.16 -12.32
CA GLY A 762 -29.20 13.18 -13.73
C GLY A 762 -30.50 13.93 -14.06
N THR A 763 -31.22 14.47 -13.08
CA THR A 763 -32.45 15.22 -13.32
C THR A 763 -32.18 16.62 -13.88
N THR A 764 -33.16 17.16 -14.62
CA THR A 764 -33.11 18.53 -15.14
C THR A 764 -33.04 19.52 -13.97
N PRO A 765 -32.10 20.48 -13.97
CA PRO A 765 -31.97 21.43 -12.88
C PRO A 765 -33.05 22.53 -12.97
N GLU A 766 -33.61 22.94 -11.84
CA GLU A 766 -34.50 24.10 -11.77
C GLU A 766 -33.74 25.41 -12.02
N PHE A 767 -32.48 25.47 -11.58
CA PHE A 767 -31.57 26.60 -11.78
C PHE A 767 -30.59 26.32 -12.92
N ILE A 768 -30.68 27.13 -13.97
CA ILE A 768 -29.73 27.15 -15.09
C ILE A 768 -28.74 28.27 -14.85
N LEU A 769 -27.45 27.94 -14.75
CA LEU A 769 -26.37 28.91 -14.64
C LEU A 769 -26.16 29.64 -15.97
N GLN A 770 -26.16 30.97 -15.92
CA GLN A 770 -25.98 31.83 -17.09
C GLN A 770 -24.52 31.78 -17.60
N ALA A 771 -24.33 31.80 -18.92
CA ALA A 771 -23.04 32.00 -19.57
C ALA A 771 -23.08 33.28 -20.43
N GLY A 772 -22.25 34.26 -20.08
CA GLY A 772 -22.30 35.58 -20.71
C GLY A 772 -23.69 36.20 -20.52
N GLY A 773 -24.35 36.60 -21.61
CA GLY A 773 -25.73 37.12 -21.60
C GLY A 773 -26.83 36.06 -21.75
N PHE A 774 -26.52 34.77 -21.70
CA PHE A 774 -27.44 33.70 -22.09
C PHE A 774 -27.72 32.70 -20.96
N GLN A 775 -28.99 32.40 -20.70
CA GLN A 775 -29.42 31.46 -19.66
C GLN A 775 -30.31 30.36 -20.26
N LYS A 776 -29.69 29.30 -20.78
CA LYS A 776 -30.36 28.20 -21.49
C LYS A 776 -29.51 26.93 -21.44
N LEU A 777 -30.15 25.77 -21.29
CA LEU A 777 -29.50 24.46 -21.44
C LEU A 777 -29.08 24.24 -22.90
N ARG A 778 -27.88 23.73 -23.12
CA ARG A 778 -27.32 23.50 -24.45
C ARG A 778 -26.68 22.13 -24.58
N HIS A 779 -26.63 21.60 -25.79
CA HIS A 779 -25.77 20.48 -26.13
C HIS A 779 -24.36 21.02 -26.43
N SER A 780 -23.66 21.40 -25.37
CA SER A 780 -22.46 22.25 -25.47
C SER A 780 -21.23 21.50 -25.96
N LEU A 781 -20.46 22.12 -26.87
CA LEU A 781 -19.23 21.55 -27.43
C LEU A 781 -18.22 21.17 -26.35
N GLY A 782 -18.09 21.97 -25.29
CA GLY A 782 -17.19 21.69 -24.17
C GLY A 782 -17.51 20.36 -23.49
N LEU A 783 -18.78 20.12 -23.14
CA LEU A 783 -19.20 18.85 -22.52
C LEU A 783 -19.10 17.67 -23.50
N ILE A 784 -19.43 17.85 -24.78
CA ILE A 784 -19.20 16.82 -25.81
C ILE A 784 -17.71 16.42 -25.86
N SER A 785 -16.83 17.42 -25.77
CA SER A 785 -15.39 17.22 -25.87
C SER A 785 -14.84 16.44 -24.67
N THR A 786 -15.20 16.84 -23.45
CA THR A 786 -14.71 16.15 -22.25
C THR A 786 -15.35 14.78 -22.08
N ALA A 787 -16.59 14.57 -22.51
CA ALA A 787 -17.22 13.25 -22.58
C ALA A 787 -16.54 12.31 -23.58
N ALA A 788 -16.12 12.81 -24.75
CA ALA A 788 -15.37 12.01 -25.71
C ALA A 788 -13.99 11.60 -25.18
N THR A 789 -13.36 12.45 -24.38
CA THR A 789 -12.05 12.17 -23.76
C THR A 789 -12.10 10.97 -22.81
N VAL A 790 -13.23 10.71 -22.15
CA VAL A 790 -13.45 9.53 -21.29
C VAL A 790 -13.26 8.21 -22.03
N SER A 791 -13.42 8.20 -23.36
CA SER A 791 -13.21 7.02 -24.21
C SER A 791 -11.75 6.54 -24.27
N LEU A 792 -10.82 7.29 -23.67
CA LEU A 792 -9.44 6.84 -23.42
C LEU A 792 -9.34 5.80 -22.30
N ILE A 793 -10.36 5.72 -21.44
CA ILE A 793 -10.50 4.74 -20.36
C ILE A 793 -11.15 3.48 -20.95
N ASP A 794 -10.56 2.33 -20.64
CA ASP A 794 -10.83 0.99 -21.20
C ASP A 794 -12.25 0.72 -21.75
N GLU A 795 -12.36 0.23 -22.99
CA GLU A 795 -13.52 -0.36 -23.71
C GLU A 795 -14.97 0.15 -23.44
N VAL A 796 -15.19 1.27 -22.74
CA VAL A 796 -16.53 1.80 -22.43
C VAL A 796 -17.24 2.42 -23.64
N ASP A 797 -16.46 2.73 -24.67
CA ASP A 797 -16.92 3.21 -25.97
C ASP A 797 -16.36 2.31 -27.10
N PRO A 798 -16.87 1.06 -27.23
CA PRO A 798 -16.31 0.09 -28.17
C PRO A 798 -16.55 0.48 -29.63
N ASP A 799 -17.57 1.31 -29.90
CA ASP A 799 -17.93 1.80 -31.23
C ASP A 799 -17.41 3.22 -31.50
N TYR A 800 -16.66 3.81 -30.56
CA TYR A 800 -16.13 5.17 -30.62
C TYR A 800 -17.21 6.23 -30.87
N ASP A 801 -18.43 6.05 -30.34
CA ASP A 801 -19.59 6.91 -30.62
C ASP A 801 -19.37 8.36 -30.16
N PHE A 802 -18.81 8.58 -28.96
CA PHE A 802 -18.48 9.92 -28.47
C PHE A 802 -17.30 10.53 -29.23
N VAL A 803 -16.31 9.71 -29.62
CA VAL A 803 -15.15 10.16 -30.43
C VAL A 803 -15.61 10.61 -31.82
N HIS A 804 -16.48 9.84 -32.47
CA HIS A 804 -17.08 10.18 -33.75
C HIS A 804 -18.00 11.39 -33.63
N LYS A 805 -18.75 11.52 -32.53
CA LYS A 805 -19.55 12.71 -32.25
C LYS A 805 -18.66 13.95 -32.22
N LEU A 806 -17.64 13.99 -31.36
CA LEU A 806 -16.68 15.10 -31.26
C LEU A 806 -16.01 15.40 -32.60
N TRP A 807 -15.61 14.37 -33.36
CA TRP A 807 -14.95 14.55 -34.66
C TRP A 807 -15.80 15.36 -35.65
N ASN A 808 -17.12 15.17 -35.62
CA ASN A 808 -18.06 15.85 -36.51
C ASN A 808 -18.47 17.24 -36.02
N GLU A 809 -18.21 17.55 -34.75
CA GLU A 809 -18.49 18.88 -34.19
C GLU A 809 -17.51 19.95 -34.68
N LYS A 810 -17.96 21.21 -34.57
CA LYS A 810 -17.23 22.41 -34.96
C LYS A 810 -17.37 23.47 -33.89
N LEU A 811 -16.30 24.24 -33.70
CA LEU A 811 -16.34 25.45 -32.90
C LEU A 811 -16.99 26.57 -33.71
N GLU A 812 -18.30 26.74 -33.56
CA GLU A 812 -19.09 27.74 -34.27
C GLU A 812 -20.25 28.28 -33.39
N PRO A 813 -20.83 29.46 -33.72
CA PRO A 813 -21.97 29.99 -32.97
C PRO A 813 -23.18 29.06 -33.01
N TYR A 814 -23.86 28.94 -31.87
CA TYR A 814 -25.14 28.23 -31.74
C TYR A 814 -26.27 29.02 -32.43
N GLU A 815 -27.41 28.37 -32.69
CA GLU A 815 -28.55 28.97 -33.40
C GLU A 815 -29.09 30.25 -32.75
N ASP A 816 -28.97 30.37 -31.43
CA ASP A 816 -29.39 31.56 -30.67
C ASP A 816 -28.35 32.67 -30.65
N GLY A 817 -27.23 32.50 -31.36
CA GLY A 817 -26.13 33.45 -31.43
C GLY A 817 -25.15 33.38 -30.26
N TYR A 818 -25.35 32.47 -29.30
CA TYR A 818 -24.32 32.18 -28.30
C TYR A 818 -23.07 31.63 -29.00
N PHE A 819 -21.89 32.05 -28.55
CA PHE A 819 -20.63 31.52 -29.07
C PHE A 819 -19.55 31.69 -28.01
N ASP A 820 -18.85 30.60 -27.70
CA ASP A 820 -17.85 30.57 -26.64
C ASP A 820 -16.53 29.97 -27.12
N PRO A 821 -15.71 30.71 -27.88
CA PRO A 821 -14.38 30.25 -28.24
C PRO A 821 -13.44 30.17 -27.04
N TYR A 822 -13.82 30.68 -25.86
CA TYR A 822 -13.02 30.57 -24.65
C TYR A 822 -13.21 29.22 -23.97
N PHE A 823 -14.34 28.96 -23.34
CA PHE A 823 -14.48 27.75 -22.51
C PHE A 823 -14.77 26.50 -23.35
N ASP A 824 -15.81 26.53 -24.21
CA ASP A 824 -16.09 25.43 -25.15
C ASP A 824 -14.86 25.18 -26.05
N GLY A 825 -14.25 26.26 -26.54
CA GLY A 825 -13.06 26.21 -27.37
C GLY A 825 -11.85 25.55 -26.71
N LEU A 826 -11.47 25.98 -25.50
CA LEU A 826 -10.33 25.40 -24.79
C LEU A 826 -10.59 23.93 -24.40
N MET A 827 -11.80 23.59 -23.96
CA MET A 827 -12.18 22.19 -23.69
C MET A 827 -12.11 21.33 -24.96
N TYR A 828 -12.57 21.86 -26.09
CA TYR A 828 -12.45 21.22 -27.40
C TYR A 828 -11.00 20.96 -27.77
N LEU A 829 -10.13 21.96 -27.69
CA LEU A 829 -8.71 21.80 -28.02
C LEU A 829 -7.98 20.82 -27.07
N PHE A 830 -8.21 20.90 -25.76
CA PHE A 830 -7.61 19.95 -24.82
C PHE A 830 -8.05 18.51 -25.09
N SER A 831 -9.33 18.30 -25.39
CA SER A 831 -9.86 16.98 -25.72
C SER A 831 -9.27 16.43 -27.01
N LEU A 832 -9.13 17.27 -28.05
CA LEU A 832 -8.43 16.87 -29.29
C LEU A 832 -6.97 16.51 -29.03
N MET A 833 -6.26 17.26 -28.18
CA MET A 833 -4.87 16.95 -27.82
C MET A 833 -4.77 15.62 -27.06
N GLN A 834 -5.66 15.35 -26.08
CA GLN A 834 -5.65 14.07 -25.36
C GLN A 834 -5.99 12.89 -26.29
N LEU A 835 -7.06 13.00 -27.08
CA LEU A 835 -7.53 11.93 -27.97
C LEU A 835 -6.57 11.64 -29.13
N SER A 836 -5.73 12.60 -29.51
CA SER A 836 -4.69 12.40 -30.53
C SER A 836 -3.33 11.98 -29.96
N GLY A 837 -3.19 11.88 -28.64
CA GLY A 837 -1.91 11.60 -27.98
C GLY A 837 -0.93 12.78 -27.98
N ASN A 838 -1.38 14.00 -28.27
CA ASN A 838 -0.60 15.25 -28.26
C ASN A 838 -0.67 16.03 -26.94
N TYR A 839 -1.33 15.47 -25.92
CA TYR A 839 -1.26 15.98 -24.54
C TYR A 839 -0.47 14.99 -23.68
N GLN A 840 0.78 15.33 -23.38
CA GLN A 840 1.74 14.43 -22.74
C GLN A 840 2.33 15.04 -21.47
N ALA A 841 2.84 14.20 -20.58
CA ALA A 841 3.75 14.65 -19.54
C ALA A 841 5.09 14.99 -20.21
N ILE A 842 5.60 16.19 -20.00
CA ILE A 842 6.83 16.66 -20.63
C ILE A 842 7.98 16.36 -19.68
N LEU A 843 8.71 15.28 -19.95
CA LEU A 843 9.89 14.86 -19.20
C LEU A 843 11.16 15.59 -19.71
N PRO A 844 12.20 15.77 -18.90
CA PRO A 844 13.48 16.33 -19.36
C PRO A 844 14.12 15.45 -20.43
N GLU A 845 14.67 16.07 -21.48
CA GLU A 845 15.49 15.41 -22.51
C GLU A 845 16.90 15.06 -22.05
#